data_AF-A0A8H7MY57-F1
#
_entry.id   AF-A0A8H7MY57-F1
#
_cell.length_a   1.000
_cell.length_b   1.000
_cell.length_c   1.000
_cell.angle_alpha   90.00
_cell.angle_beta   90.00
_cell.angle_gamma   90.00
#
_symmetry.space_group_name_H-M   'P 1'
#
loop_
_entity.id
_entity.type
_entity.pdbx_description
1 polymer ?
#
loop_
_entity_poly.entity_id
_entity_poly.type
_entity_poly.pdbx_seq_one_letter_code
_entity_poly.pdbx_strand_id
1 'polypeptide(L)'
;MVSRKPGTPRKLPACDPCRAAKLACDHSRPVCTRCRDSNRATECTYRLLPFKKKKRLVSEEEGSPNKRTQQGSPQSVERVAESDLPVDPMIAKAHKYPNPGYLGSFSHTTLFNHLPGRSHNASLGVDGPSYDQNQSRPIATAPESNIARGASLLERLGQTFSLSQCEKLVRRWLSKGSNLALAGVFTDDCAKTIQHVFPEGNGSQAPDFMAISKSLFMHTSRPLRVGSDTTLEAFTSQFSHNNARWETVGLFFAAVSRSTVDISSIESFFESETERRDLQRLSMTFADNCLDIAISLDCLNDLQLFLQYENFISHSFVDGDQSYHTWKALGDVISSLFALGYHQQLEGNSPATPAFLAELRGAYFARAYSADKNISIFLGRPPRIHRRYCRFRLPGFGDHQWKMDLPFDYLVDTQWSALCAILKEEILDLFEADDNPGRAHRASKGTMVGLTRTFSPGDPLRLCNREPIIRDFMVSARLNHLHILFLLRLALSRQAPDSDKELVSISVEILGLVVDAIIQKDQLVNSGTSLVWKIAYYGLSAAGVICLWLLNRMSTTRHSTHINISKAVQHLGVLVTEMETGILVRTDDPNYRLLASASQTIDSLISRLLMGGIPSQPTIPPAARFVSSILNSEEQETWNGWESHSLQDFEVDFWGNLAEHPFLTNLETIS
;
A
#
# COMPACT_ATOMS: atom_id res chain seq x y z
N MET A 1 46.23 -7.61 45.63
CA MET A 1 45.89 -9.06 45.61
C MET A 1 44.40 -9.21 45.35
N VAL A 2 44.01 -9.55 44.11
CA VAL A 2 42.69 -10.16 43.80
C VAL A 2 42.90 -11.09 42.62
N SER A 3 42.66 -12.37 42.86
CA SER A 3 42.82 -13.50 41.95
C SER A 3 42.01 -13.35 40.66
N ARG A 4 42.65 -13.59 39.51
CA ARG A 4 41.93 -13.93 38.27
C ARG A 4 41.21 -15.27 38.48
N LYS A 5 39.90 -15.28 38.31
CA LYS A 5 39.05 -16.49 38.29
C LYS A 5 39.60 -17.52 37.29
N PRO A 6 39.56 -18.84 37.59
CA PRO A 6 39.92 -19.86 36.63
C PRO A 6 38.93 -19.84 35.47
N GLY A 7 39.46 -19.73 34.25
CA GLY A 7 38.65 -19.70 33.03
C GLY A 7 37.82 -20.98 32.88
N THR A 8 36.56 -20.82 32.48
CA THR A 8 35.68 -21.90 32.05
C THR A 8 36.40 -22.80 31.03
N PRO A 9 36.41 -24.14 31.21
CA PRO A 9 37.13 -25.03 30.31
C PRO A 9 36.56 -24.90 28.89
N ARG A 10 37.46 -24.65 27.92
CA ARG A 10 37.12 -24.66 26.48
C ARG A 10 36.41 -25.98 26.18
N LYS A 11 35.16 -25.94 25.73
CA LYS A 11 34.42 -27.13 25.30
C LYS A 11 35.18 -27.79 24.15
N LEU A 12 35.89 -28.87 24.45
CA LEU A 12 36.58 -29.66 23.45
C LEU A 12 35.53 -30.48 22.68
N PRO A 13 35.67 -30.62 21.35
CA PRO A 13 34.80 -31.49 20.58
C PRO A 13 35.10 -32.96 20.92
N ALA A 14 34.05 -33.77 21.06
CA ALA A 14 34.17 -35.22 21.17
C ALA A 14 34.87 -35.82 19.93
N CYS A 15 35.54 -36.96 20.09
CA CYS A 15 36.11 -37.70 18.96
C CYS A 15 35.01 -38.18 17.99
N ASP A 16 35.38 -38.45 16.75
CA ASP A 16 34.43 -38.82 15.69
C ASP A 16 33.52 -40.01 16.06
N PRO A 17 34.00 -41.12 16.67
CA PRO A 17 33.14 -42.22 17.08
C PRO A 17 32.15 -41.84 18.17
N CYS A 18 32.59 -41.15 19.24
CA CYS A 18 31.70 -40.71 20.31
C CYS A 18 30.68 -39.68 19.81
N ARG A 19 31.09 -38.78 18.92
CA ARG A 19 30.19 -37.79 18.29
C ARG A 19 29.14 -38.48 17.41
N ALA A 20 29.54 -39.43 16.57
CA ALA A 20 28.62 -40.18 15.71
C ALA A 20 27.59 -40.97 16.53
N ALA A 21 28.03 -41.56 17.65
CA ALA A 21 27.16 -42.27 18.58
C ALA A 21 26.39 -41.35 19.57
N LYS A 22 26.62 -40.02 19.52
CA LYS A 22 26.08 -39.02 20.48
C LYS A 22 26.38 -39.34 21.95
N LEU A 23 27.54 -39.93 22.22
CA LEU A 23 28.00 -40.32 23.54
C LEU A 23 29.06 -39.34 24.08
N ALA A 24 29.11 -39.15 25.40
CA ALA A 24 30.13 -38.33 26.05
C ALA A 24 31.55 -38.88 25.79
N CYS A 25 32.51 -37.98 25.58
CA CYS A 25 33.91 -38.29 25.35
C CYS A 25 34.76 -37.69 26.48
N ASP A 26 35.69 -38.46 27.02
CA ASP A 26 36.60 -38.06 28.10
C ASP A 26 37.84 -37.30 27.60
N HIS A 27 38.00 -37.13 26.29
CA HIS A 27 39.05 -36.34 25.64
C HIS A 27 40.50 -36.78 25.91
N SER A 28 40.72 -37.97 26.48
CA SER A 28 42.06 -38.53 26.64
C SER A 28 42.72 -38.76 25.27
N ARG A 29 43.99 -38.40 25.15
CA ARG A 29 44.79 -38.53 23.92
C ARG A 29 45.90 -39.57 24.13
N PRO A 30 46.24 -40.37 23.11
CA PRO A 30 45.80 -40.29 21.72
C PRO A 30 44.39 -40.86 21.45
N VAL A 31 43.86 -41.69 22.35
CA VAL A 31 42.55 -42.38 22.21
C VAL A 31 41.75 -42.20 23.49
N CYS A 32 40.46 -41.89 23.35
CA CYS A 32 39.55 -41.72 24.46
C CYS A 32 39.25 -43.06 25.16
N THR A 33 39.02 -43.07 26.48
CA THR A 33 38.85 -44.32 27.25
C THR A 33 37.71 -45.17 26.69
N ARG A 34 36.60 -44.52 26.31
CA ARG A 34 35.45 -45.22 25.72
C ARG A 34 35.77 -45.88 24.38
N CYS A 35 36.55 -45.23 23.51
CA CYS A 35 36.97 -45.84 22.25
C CYS A 35 37.99 -46.95 22.44
N ARG A 36 38.83 -46.86 23.48
CA ARG A 36 39.74 -47.95 23.86
C ARG A 36 38.97 -49.17 24.33
N ASP A 37 38.03 -48.99 25.24
CA ASP A 37 37.26 -50.09 25.83
C ASP A 37 36.29 -50.73 24.83
N SER A 38 35.82 -49.94 23.84
CA SER A 38 34.96 -50.44 22.75
C SER A 38 35.74 -51.06 21.58
N ASN A 39 37.06 -51.25 21.72
CA ASN A 39 37.95 -51.75 20.67
C ASN A 39 37.95 -50.93 19.36
N ARG A 40 37.62 -49.62 19.43
CA ARG A 40 37.61 -48.67 18.30
C ARG A 40 38.73 -47.62 18.42
N ALA A 41 39.84 -48.02 19.02
CA ALA A 41 40.98 -47.13 19.26
C ALA A 41 41.54 -46.52 17.96
N THR A 42 41.53 -47.28 16.87
CA THR A 42 42.00 -46.88 15.53
C THR A 42 41.10 -45.84 14.86
N GLU A 43 39.81 -45.80 15.20
CA GLU A 43 38.85 -44.84 14.66
C GLU A 43 38.73 -43.56 15.52
N CYS A 44 39.35 -43.55 16.71
CA CYS A 44 39.27 -42.46 17.68
C CYS A 44 40.09 -41.24 17.22
N THR A 45 39.50 -40.44 16.34
CA THR A 45 40.15 -39.26 15.78
C THR A 45 39.43 -37.98 16.19
N TYR A 46 40.20 -36.94 16.53
CA TYR A 46 39.68 -35.61 16.82
C TYR A 46 39.93 -34.70 15.63
N ARG A 47 38.88 -34.09 15.07
CA ARG A 47 39.02 -33.15 13.95
C ARG A 47 39.72 -31.87 14.39
N LEU A 48 40.66 -31.42 13.57
CA LEU A 48 41.29 -30.10 13.73
C LEU A 48 40.30 -28.95 13.47
N LEU A 49 39.23 -29.18 12.70
CA LEU A 49 38.18 -28.21 12.34
C LEU A 49 36.76 -28.84 12.43
N PRO A 50 36.07 -28.74 13.58
CA PRO A 50 34.86 -29.52 13.87
C PRO A 50 33.60 -29.20 13.05
N PHE A 51 33.58 -28.05 12.35
CA PHE A 51 32.38 -27.43 11.76
C PHE A 51 32.33 -27.41 10.22
N LYS A 52 33.29 -28.02 9.49
CA LYS A 52 33.18 -28.20 8.03
C LYS A 52 32.76 -29.64 7.69
N LYS A 53 31.63 -29.80 6.97
CA LYS A 53 31.16 -31.10 6.43
C LYS A 53 32.05 -31.51 5.26
N LYS A 54 32.56 -32.75 5.27
CA LYS A 54 33.25 -33.38 4.13
C LYS A 54 32.18 -34.09 3.27
N LYS A 55 32.15 -33.85 1.95
CA LYS A 55 31.39 -34.69 1.00
C LYS A 55 31.95 -36.11 1.10
N ARG A 56 31.07 -37.08 1.40
CA ARG A 56 31.41 -38.50 1.54
C ARG A 56 31.47 -39.10 0.13
N LEU A 57 32.68 -39.42 -0.34
CA LEU A 57 32.86 -40.34 -1.46
C LEU A 57 32.52 -41.73 -0.94
N VAL A 58 31.55 -42.38 -1.58
CA VAL A 58 31.22 -43.79 -1.38
C VAL A 58 32.09 -44.57 -2.36
N SER A 59 32.80 -45.56 -1.86
CA SER A 59 33.35 -46.65 -2.65
C SER A 59 32.88 -47.93 -1.95
N GLU A 60 32.15 -48.75 -2.70
CA GLU A 60 31.69 -50.07 -2.30
C GLU A 60 32.87 -51.06 -2.19
N GLU A 61 32.62 -52.06 -1.35
CA GLU A 61 33.36 -53.24 -0.87
C GLU A 61 34.15 -54.01 -1.96
N GLU A 62 35.20 -54.81 -1.74
CA GLU A 62 35.78 -55.53 -0.59
C GLU A 62 37.22 -55.97 -0.99
N GLY A 63 38.16 -56.19 -0.04
CA GLY A 63 39.41 -56.95 -0.28
C GLY A 63 40.75 -56.21 -0.13
N SER A 64 41.65 -56.80 0.68
CA SER A 64 43.01 -56.35 1.08
C SER A 64 44.11 -56.79 0.07
N PRO A 65 45.43 -56.55 0.28
CA PRO A 65 46.19 -55.29 0.20
C PRO A 65 47.44 -55.35 -0.73
N ASN A 66 47.91 -54.22 -1.30
CA ASN A 66 49.33 -53.75 -1.17
C ASN A 66 49.71 -52.47 -1.97
N LYS A 67 50.49 -51.62 -1.26
CA LYS A 67 51.63 -50.74 -1.66
C LYS A 67 51.50 -49.60 -2.70
N ARG A 68 51.68 -48.35 -2.20
CA ARG A 68 52.71 -47.31 -2.52
C ARG A 68 53.00 -47.06 -4.03
N THR A 69 53.03 -45.85 -4.63
CA THR A 69 53.62 -44.55 -4.21
C THR A 69 53.34 -43.45 -5.29
N GLN A 70 53.18 -42.18 -4.86
CA GLN A 70 53.66 -40.89 -5.42
C GLN A 70 53.28 -40.29 -6.82
N GLN A 71 52.89 -38.99 -6.73
CA GLN A 71 53.25 -37.80 -7.53
C GLN A 71 52.61 -37.50 -8.92
N GLY A 72 52.21 -36.21 -9.09
CA GLY A 72 52.20 -35.50 -10.38
C GLY A 72 50.90 -34.78 -10.79
N SER A 73 50.94 -33.44 -10.90
CA SER A 73 50.07 -32.59 -11.76
C SER A 73 50.31 -32.92 -13.26
N PRO A 74 49.71 -32.24 -14.28
CA PRO A 74 48.48 -31.44 -14.47
C PRO A 74 47.67 -31.89 -15.75
N GLN A 75 46.81 -31.03 -16.34
CA GLN A 75 46.30 -31.04 -17.75
C GLN A 75 45.13 -32.01 -18.07
N SER A 76 43.90 -31.53 -18.29
CA SER A 76 43.29 -31.04 -19.55
C SER A 76 42.98 -32.12 -20.60
N VAL A 77 41.79 -31.98 -21.21
CA VAL A 77 41.36 -32.47 -22.55
C VAL A 77 40.27 -33.56 -22.55
N GLU A 78 39.08 -33.10 -22.99
CA GLU A 78 38.06 -33.68 -23.90
C GLU A 78 37.44 -35.06 -23.59
N ARG A 79 36.12 -35.12 -23.36
CA ARG A 79 35.03 -35.41 -24.34
C ARG A 79 35.38 -36.64 -25.21
N VAL A 80 34.56 -37.69 -25.27
CA VAL A 80 33.27 -37.74 -26.00
C VAL A 80 32.56 -39.08 -25.67
N ALA A 81 31.24 -39.00 -25.51
CA ALA A 81 30.11 -39.91 -25.85
C ALA A 81 30.26 -41.44 -25.66
N GLU A 82 29.23 -42.25 -25.38
CA GLU A 82 27.77 -42.14 -25.22
C GLU A 82 27.33 -43.55 -24.78
N SER A 83 26.28 -43.67 -23.95
CA SER A 83 25.13 -44.57 -24.20
C SER A 83 24.23 -44.64 -22.97
N ASP A 84 23.17 -43.84 -23.02
CA ASP A 84 21.78 -44.07 -22.58
C ASP A 84 21.45 -45.18 -21.58
N LEU A 85 20.98 -44.76 -20.39
CA LEU A 85 19.81 -45.34 -19.72
C LEU A 85 19.02 -44.23 -18.98
N PRO A 86 17.68 -44.33 -18.88
CA PRO A 86 16.78 -43.21 -18.60
C PRO A 86 16.68 -42.90 -17.11
N VAL A 87 16.98 -41.66 -16.73
CA VAL A 87 16.66 -41.14 -15.39
C VAL A 87 15.74 -39.93 -15.54
N ASP A 88 14.55 -40.10 -14.98
CA ASP A 88 13.49 -39.12 -14.80
C ASP A 88 14.04 -37.74 -14.35
N PRO A 89 13.57 -36.61 -14.91
CA PRO A 89 14.22 -35.33 -14.72
C PRO A 89 13.89 -34.82 -13.33
N MET A 90 14.80 -35.07 -12.38
CA MET A 90 15.02 -34.07 -11.34
C MET A 90 15.57 -32.84 -12.05
N ILE A 91 14.62 -32.00 -12.50
CA ILE A 91 14.83 -30.62 -12.87
C ILE A 91 15.80 -30.06 -11.85
N ALA A 92 17.04 -29.85 -12.26
CA ALA A 92 17.93 -28.96 -11.57
C ALA A 92 17.20 -27.62 -11.56
N LYS A 93 16.44 -27.33 -10.49
CA LYS A 93 15.86 -26.02 -10.26
C LYS A 93 17.04 -25.08 -10.21
N ALA A 94 17.33 -24.47 -11.34
CA ALA A 94 18.02 -23.21 -11.41
C ALA A 94 17.12 -22.24 -10.65
N HIS A 95 17.26 -22.19 -9.32
CA HIS A 95 16.77 -21.09 -8.51
C HIS A 95 17.57 -19.85 -8.91
N LYS A 96 17.25 -19.33 -10.09
CA LYS A 96 17.63 -18.01 -10.55
C LYS A 96 16.64 -17.08 -9.91
N TYR A 97 17.04 -16.54 -8.76
CA TYR A 97 16.89 -15.12 -8.51
C TYR A 97 17.03 -14.36 -9.86
N PRO A 98 16.08 -13.49 -10.21
CA PRO A 98 16.48 -12.09 -10.34
C PRO A 98 15.36 -11.19 -9.81
N ASN A 99 15.39 -10.80 -8.54
CA ASN A 99 15.87 -9.45 -8.20
C ASN A 99 16.24 -9.36 -6.71
N PRO A 100 17.52 -9.44 -6.26
CA PRO A 100 17.84 -9.39 -4.83
C PRO A 100 17.34 -8.11 -4.18
N GLY A 101 16.94 -7.14 -5.01
CA GLY A 101 16.32 -5.92 -4.57
C GLY A 101 17.27 -5.14 -3.70
N TYR A 102 16.71 -4.21 -2.95
CA TYR A 102 17.40 -3.60 -1.86
C TYR A 102 17.46 -4.55 -0.66
N LEU A 103 18.67 -5.01 -0.32
CA LEU A 103 18.89 -5.92 0.82
C LEU A 103 19.09 -5.19 2.16
N GLY A 104 19.32 -3.87 2.15
CA GLY A 104 19.55 -3.10 3.37
C GLY A 104 20.99 -3.04 3.85
N SER A 105 21.29 -2.01 4.66
CA SER A 105 22.57 -1.86 5.36
C SER A 105 22.84 -2.97 6.39
N PHE A 106 21.78 -3.61 6.87
CA PHE A 106 21.84 -4.71 7.84
C PHE A 106 21.86 -6.10 7.20
N SER A 107 21.88 -6.19 5.86
CA SER A 107 22.01 -7.47 5.17
C SER A 107 23.35 -8.13 5.52
N HIS A 108 23.38 -9.46 5.61
CA HIS A 108 24.61 -10.20 5.83
C HIS A 108 25.69 -9.83 4.80
N THR A 109 25.30 -9.66 3.54
CA THR A 109 26.21 -9.27 2.45
C THR A 109 26.84 -7.90 2.70
N THR A 110 26.04 -6.91 3.11
CA THR A 110 26.52 -5.56 3.41
C THR A 110 27.40 -5.53 4.66
N LEU A 111 27.04 -6.28 5.70
CA LEU A 111 27.83 -6.41 6.94
C LEU A 111 29.22 -7.02 6.70
N PHE A 112 29.32 -8.01 5.80
CA PHE A 112 30.60 -8.62 5.47
C PHE A 112 31.53 -7.69 4.67
N ASN A 113 31.00 -6.67 4.00
CA ASN A 113 31.79 -5.66 3.29
C ASN A 113 32.43 -4.64 4.26
N HIS A 114 31.93 -4.53 5.49
CA HIS A 114 32.50 -3.67 6.53
C HIS A 114 33.61 -4.32 7.37
N LEU A 115 34.00 -5.57 7.08
CA LEU A 115 35.07 -6.27 7.81
C LEU A 115 36.47 -5.88 7.27
N PRO A 116 37.34 -5.27 8.08
CA PRO A 116 38.68 -4.89 7.65
C PRO A 116 39.54 -6.13 7.35
N GLY A 117 40.22 -6.14 6.20
CA GLY A 117 41.14 -7.21 5.78
C GLY A 117 40.72 -8.02 4.55
N ARG A 118 39.53 -7.77 3.98
CA ARG A 118 39.20 -8.21 2.61
C ARG A 118 39.44 -7.05 1.65
N SER A 119 40.61 -7.08 1.01
CA SER A 119 40.99 -6.17 -0.06
C SER A 119 39.90 -6.10 -1.15
N HIS A 120 39.78 -4.93 -1.77
CA HIS A 120 38.85 -4.44 -2.80
C HIS A 120 38.55 -5.32 -4.05
N ASN A 121 38.87 -6.62 -4.04
CA ASN A 121 38.68 -7.54 -5.16
C ASN A 121 37.60 -8.61 -4.93
N ALA A 122 36.82 -8.47 -3.86
CA ALA A 122 35.61 -9.25 -3.65
C ALA A 122 34.39 -8.31 -3.58
N SER A 123 34.16 -7.54 -4.65
CA SER A 123 32.88 -6.88 -4.89
C SER A 123 31.80 -7.93 -5.13
N LEU A 124 31.28 -8.52 -4.05
CA LEU A 124 29.93 -9.07 -4.03
C LEU A 124 28.98 -7.91 -3.72
N GLY A 125 28.72 -7.13 -4.77
CA GLY A 125 27.60 -6.21 -4.99
C GLY A 125 27.12 -5.37 -3.81
N VAL A 126 27.68 -4.16 -3.65
CA VAL A 126 27.01 -3.02 -2.99
C VAL A 126 26.90 -1.80 -3.92
N ASP A 127 27.29 -1.94 -5.19
CA ASP A 127 26.72 -1.09 -6.23
C ASP A 127 25.33 -1.65 -6.52
N GLY A 128 24.27 -0.86 -6.28
CA GLY A 128 22.93 -1.18 -6.79
C GLY A 128 23.06 -1.59 -8.26
N PRO A 129 22.29 -2.58 -8.74
CA PRO A 129 22.71 -3.41 -9.86
C PRO A 129 23.13 -2.54 -11.04
N SER A 130 24.45 -2.44 -11.26
CA SER A 130 24.98 -2.27 -12.60
C SER A 130 24.53 -3.54 -13.32
N TYR A 131 23.42 -3.42 -14.06
CA TYR A 131 23.02 -4.45 -15.00
C TYR A 131 24.25 -4.77 -15.84
N ASP A 132 24.81 -5.95 -15.64
CA ASP A 132 25.89 -6.46 -16.47
C ASP A 132 25.26 -6.77 -17.84
N GLN A 133 25.23 -5.75 -18.71
CA GLN A 133 24.43 -5.69 -19.95
C GLN A 133 24.86 -6.71 -21.01
N ASN A 134 25.93 -7.48 -20.79
CA ASN A 134 26.59 -8.30 -21.82
C ASN A 134 26.60 -9.82 -21.57
N GLN A 135 25.86 -10.36 -20.59
CA GLN A 135 25.62 -11.80 -20.55
C GLN A 135 24.22 -12.12 -21.10
N SER A 136 24.18 -12.54 -22.37
CA SER A 136 23.05 -13.24 -22.99
C SER A 136 22.76 -14.52 -22.20
N ARG A 137 22.04 -14.40 -21.09
CA ARG A 137 21.55 -15.54 -20.31
C ARG A 137 20.34 -16.13 -21.05
N PRO A 138 20.18 -17.47 -21.10
CA PRO A 138 19.00 -18.06 -21.69
C PRO A 138 17.78 -17.54 -20.93
N ILE A 139 16.85 -16.90 -21.66
CA ILE A 139 15.52 -16.53 -21.18
C ILE A 139 14.94 -17.81 -20.59
N ALA A 140 14.60 -17.81 -19.30
CA ALA A 140 13.79 -18.89 -18.76
C ALA A 140 12.45 -18.81 -19.48
N THR A 141 12.26 -19.68 -20.47
CA THR A 141 10.99 -19.82 -21.16
C THR A 141 9.96 -20.21 -20.11
N ALA A 142 8.89 -19.42 -20.00
CA ALA A 142 7.78 -19.75 -19.12
C ALA A 142 7.32 -21.19 -19.43
N PRO A 143 6.95 -22.00 -18.41
CA PRO A 143 6.40 -23.33 -18.63
C PRO A 143 5.27 -23.29 -19.66
N GLU A 144 5.19 -24.28 -20.55
CA GLU A 144 4.14 -24.33 -21.58
C GLU A 144 2.72 -24.25 -20.97
N SER A 145 2.52 -24.80 -19.78
CA SER A 145 1.27 -24.68 -19.02
C SER A 145 0.90 -23.23 -18.66
N ASN A 146 1.89 -22.39 -18.31
CA ASN A 146 1.67 -20.97 -18.04
C ASN A 146 1.32 -20.21 -19.32
N ILE A 147 2.00 -20.54 -20.42
CA ILE A 147 1.72 -19.95 -21.74
C ILE A 147 0.29 -20.32 -22.17
N ALA A 148 -0.11 -21.59 -22.04
CA ALA A 148 -1.46 -22.03 -22.33
C ALA A 148 -2.50 -21.33 -21.46
N ARG A 149 -2.25 -21.18 -20.15
CA ARG A 149 -3.12 -20.42 -19.25
C ARG A 149 -3.25 -18.97 -19.66
N GLY A 150 -2.16 -18.33 -20.07
CA GLY A 150 -2.17 -16.98 -20.63
C GLY A 150 -2.98 -16.89 -21.92
N ALA A 151 -2.86 -17.89 -22.81
CA ALA A 151 -3.63 -17.94 -24.05
C ALA A 151 -5.14 -18.03 -23.76
N SER A 152 -5.56 -18.90 -22.84
CA SER A 152 -6.96 -19.00 -22.41
C SER A 152 -7.47 -17.70 -21.76
N LEU A 153 -6.61 -16.95 -21.07
CA LEU A 153 -6.96 -15.64 -20.53
C LEU A 153 -7.22 -14.64 -21.67
N LEU A 154 -6.34 -14.56 -22.66
CA LEU A 154 -6.48 -13.67 -23.82
C LEU A 154 -7.69 -14.03 -24.69
N GLU A 155 -7.99 -15.33 -24.83
CA GLU A 155 -9.16 -15.80 -25.54
C GLU A 155 -10.46 -15.36 -24.85
N ARG A 156 -10.57 -15.58 -23.53
CA ARG A 156 -11.71 -15.09 -22.75
C ARG A 156 -11.87 -13.58 -22.84
N LEU A 157 -10.76 -12.85 -22.80
CA LEU A 157 -10.74 -11.40 -22.95
C LEU A 157 -11.34 -10.98 -24.29
N GLY A 158 -10.89 -11.57 -25.41
CA GLY A 158 -11.40 -11.26 -26.74
C GLY A 158 -12.87 -11.66 -26.94
N GLN A 159 -13.37 -12.63 -26.19
CA GLN A 159 -14.79 -13.02 -26.19
C GLN A 159 -15.67 -12.12 -25.32
N THR A 160 -15.11 -11.56 -24.24
CA THR A 160 -15.89 -10.82 -23.25
C THR A 160 -15.90 -9.32 -23.50
N PHE A 161 -14.84 -8.77 -24.09
CA PHE A 161 -14.72 -7.33 -24.36
C PHE A 161 -14.69 -7.02 -25.85
N SER A 162 -15.39 -5.95 -26.22
CA SER A 162 -15.02 -5.18 -27.41
C SER A 162 -13.84 -4.27 -27.07
N LEU A 163 -12.65 -4.65 -27.53
CA LEU A 163 -11.42 -3.90 -27.20
C LEU A 163 -11.40 -2.51 -27.82
N SER A 164 -11.99 -2.31 -29.00
CA SER A 164 -12.16 -0.97 -29.57
C SER A 164 -13.13 -0.11 -28.77
N GLN A 165 -14.19 -0.66 -28.18
CA GLN A 165 -15.04 0.09 -27.26
C GLN A 165 -14.30 0.45 -25.98
N CYS A 166 -13.54 -0.49 -25.40
CA CYS A 166 -12.72 -0.24 -24.21
C CYS A 166 -11.68 0.86 -24.45
N GLU A 167 -11.00 0.85 -25.60
CA GLU A 167 -10.06 1.89 -25.97
C GLU A 167 -10.74 3.25 -26.17
N LYS A 168 -11.89 3.30 -26.87
CA LYS A 168 -12.68 4.54 -27.01
C LYS A 168 -13.09 5.10 -25.65
N LEU A 169 -13.49 4.24 -24.73
CA LEU A 169 -13.82 4.61 -23.35
C LEU A 169 -12.62 5.24 -22.64
N VAL A 170 -11.44 4.60 -22.71
CA VAL A 170 -10.20 5.14 -22.14
C VAL A 170 -9.82 6.48 -22.79
N ARG A 171 -9.90 6.61 -24.11
CA ARG A 171 -9.62 7.89 -24.80
C ARG A 171 -10.58 8.99 -24.40
N ARG A 172 -11.88 8.65 -24.24
CA ARG A 172 -12.88 9.59 -23.75
C ARG A 172 -12.57 10.04 -22.33
N TRP A 173 -12.13 9.12 -21.48
CA TRP A 173 -11.72 9.43 -20.10
C TRP A 173 -10.52 10.38 -20.07
N LEU A 174 -9.49 10.10 -20.87
CA LEU A 174 -8.32 10.98 -21.05
C LEU A 174 -8.72 12.37 -21.54
N SER A 175 -9.72 12.47 -22.43
CA SER A 175 -10.21 13.77 -22.96
C SER A 175 -10.83 14.67 -21.89
N LYS A 176 -11.27 14.12 -20.75
CA LYS A 176 -11.77 14.87 -19.59
C LYS A 176 -10.65 15.41 -18.68
N GLY A 177 -9.39 15.13 -19.00
CA GLY A 177 -8.22 15.50 -18.17
C GLY A 177 -7.89 14.51 -17.06
N SER A 178 -8.63 13.40 -16.94
CA SER A 178 -8.33 12.33 -15.98
C SER A 178 -7.33 11.33 -16.56
N ASN A 179 -6.60 10.64 -15.70
CA ASN A 179 -5.67 9.60 -16.10
C ASN A 179 -5.36 8.64 -14.94
N LEU A 180 -4.64 7.55 -15.23
CA LEU A 180 -3.97 6.75 -14.22
C LEU A 180 -3.04 7.66 -13.42
N ALA A 181 -3.15 7.63 -12.10
CA ALA A 181 -2.56 8.68 -11.27
C ALA A 181 -1.03 8.69 -11.41
N LEU A 182 -0.43 7.51 -11.47
CA LEU A 182 1.01 7.30 -11.51
C LEU A 182 1.50 6.81 -12.88
N ALA A 183 0.72 5.96 -13.55
CA ALA A 183 1.06 5.44 -14.87
C ALA A 183 0.54 6.32 -16.03
N GLY A 184 0.10 7.55 -15.75
CA GLY A 184 -0.57 8.41 -16.73
C GLY A 184 0.24 8.69 -18.00
N VAL A 185 1.57 8.76 -17.88
CA VAL A 185 2.50 8.92 -19.01
C VAL A 185 2.52 7.72 -19.96
N PHE A 186 1.97 6.57 -19.55
CA PHE A 186 1.94 5.33 -20.34
C PHE A 186 0.54 4.95 -20.83
N THR A 187 -0.53 5.56 -20.29
CA THR A 187 -1.91 5.12 -20.53
C THR A 187 -2.31 5.12 -22.00
N ASP A 188 -2.00 6.19 -22.73
CA ASP A 188 -2.33 6.30 -24.16
C ASP A 188 -1.55 5.27 -25.00
N ASP A 189 -0.28 5.04 -24.68
CA ASP A 189 0.54 4.02 -25.35
C ASP A 189 0.08 2.60 -25.03
N CYS A 190 -0.38 2.34 -23.81
CA CYS A 190 -1.00 1.06 -23.44
C CYS A 190 -2.30 0.83 -24.24
N ALA A 191 -3.14 1.86 -24.39
CA ALA A 191 -4.36 1.81 -25.18
C ALA A 191 -4.08 1.53 -26.66
N LYS A 192 -3.11 2.23 -27.27
CA LYS A 192 -2.65 1.96 -28.64
C LYS A 192 -2.06 0.56 -28.79
N THR A 193 -1.31 0.11 -27.79
CA THR A 193 -0.66 -1.21 -27.81
C THR A 193 -1.69 -2.33 -27.82
N ILE A 194 -2.83 -2.19 -27.15
CA ILE A 194 -3.84 -3.25 -27.10
C ILE A 194 -4.42 -3.57 -28.48
N GLN A 195 -4.59 -2.57 -29.34
CA GLN A 195 -5.03 -2.78 -30.73
C GLN A 195 -4.01 -3.60 -31.54
N HIS A 196 -2.72 -3.51 -31.20
CA HIS A 196 -1.67 -4.27 -31.87
C HIS A 196 -1.58 -5.70 -31.35
N VAL A 197 -1.82 -5.90 -30.05
CA VAL A 197 -1.86 -7.23 -29.41
C VAL A 197 -3.08 -8.01 -29.89
N PHE A 198 -4.21 -7.31 -30.09
CA PHE A 198 -5.47 -7.87 -30.56
C PHE A 198 -5.93 -7.16 -31.83
N PRO A 199 -5.31 -7.43 -32.98
CA PRO A 199 -5.72 -6.82 -34.23
C PRO A 199 -7.16 -7.24 -34.54
N GLU A 200 -8.05 -6.27 -34.73
CA GLU A 200 -9.40 -6.52 -35.24
C GLU A 200 -9.27 -7.06 -36.67
N GLY A 201 -9.58 -8.35 -36.85
CA GLY A 201 -9.33 -9.04 -38.11
C GLY A 201 -10.25 -8.58 -39.24
N ASN A 202 -9.68 -8.05 -40.32
CA ASN A 202 -10.33 -7.98 -41.64
C ASN A 202 -10.20 -9.30 -42.44
N GLY A 203 -9.63 -10.36 -41.85
CA GLY A 203 -9.38 -11.65 -42.49
C GLY A 203 -9.89 -12.84 -41.67
N SER A 204 -10.25 -13.92 -42.35
CA SER A 204 -10.93 -15.12 -41.81
C SER A 204 -10.14 -15.99 -40.82
N GLN A 205 -8.99 -15.53 -40.30
CA GLN A 205 -8.20 -16.29 -39.32
C GLN A 205 -8.30 -15.65 -37.94
N ALA A 206 -8.73 -16.45 -36.96
CA ALA A 206 -8.76 -16.07 -35.56
C ALA A 206 -7.35 -15.73 -35.04
N PRO A 207 -7.23 -14.84 -34.02
CA PRO A 207 -5.93 -14.52 -33.42
C PRO A 207 -5.28 -15.78 -32.82
N ASP A 208 -3.98 -15.96 -33.07
CA ASP A 208 -3.21 -17.01 -32.40
C ASP A 208 -2.86 -16.58 -30.96
N PHE A 209 -3.80 -16.81 -30.03
CA PHE A 209 -3.62 -16.48 -28.62
C PHE A 209 -2.43 -17.21 -27.97
N MET A 210 -2.02 -18.36 -28.49
CA MET A 210 -0.85 -19.09 -28.00
C MET A 210 0.44 -18.34 -28.35
N ALA A 211 0.56 -17.89 -29.59
CA ALA A 211 1.69 -17.07 -30.03
C ALA A 211 1.74 -15.72 -29.30
N ILE A 212 0.58 -15.06 -29.12
CA ILE A 212 0.49 -13.80 -28.38
C ILE A 212 0.91 -14.01 -26.92
N SER A 213 0.34 -14.99 -26.23
CA SER A 213 0.70 -15.33 -24.84
C SER A 213 2.20 -15.60 -24.71
N LYS A 214 2.77 -16.40 -25.61
CA LYS A 214 4.20 -16.72 -25.63
C LYS A 214 5.06 -15.46 -25.78
N SER A 215 4.66 -14.53 -26.65
CA SER A 215 5.31 -13.23 -26.83
C SER A 215 5.26 -12.38 -25.55
N LEU A 216 4.08 -12.24 -24.93
CA LEU A 216 3.91 -11.49 -23.67
C LEU A 216 4.77 -12.07 -22.55
N PHE A 217 4.79 -13.40 -22.36
CA PHE A 217 5.68 -14.04 -21.39
C PHE A 217 7.15 -13.78 -21.67
N MET A 218 7.55 -13.88 -22.93
CA MET A 218 8.94 -13.66 -23.34
C MET A 218 9.39 -12.21 -23.08
N HIS A 219 8.55 -11.22 -23.38
CA HIS A 219 8.86 -9.81 -23.09
C HIS A 219 8.79 -9.51 -21.60
N THR A 220 7.80 -10.02 -20.87
CA THR A 220 7.67 -9.83 -19.42
C THR A 220 8.89 -10.37 -18.66
N SER A 221 9.43 -11.52 -19.05
CA SER A 221 10.63 -12.08 -18.44
C SER A 221 11.94 -11.33 -18.77
N ARG A 222 11.92 -10.41 -19.74
CA ARG A 222 13.11 -9.60 -20.09
C ARG A 222 13.20 -8.38 -19.18
N PRO A 223 14.37 -8.09 -18.58
CA PRO A 223 14.56 -6.85 -17.82
C PRO A 223 14.41 -5.61 -18.69
N LEU A 224 13.80 -4.55 -18.13
CA LEU A 224 13.78 -3.23 -18.74
C LEU A 224 15.20 -2.64 -18.70
N ARG A 225 15.67 -2.15 -19.84
CA ARG A 225 16.99 -1.54 -19.99
C ARG A 225 16.89 -0.05 -19.71
N VAL A 226 17.68 0.39 -18.73
CA VAL A 226 17.75 1.80 -18.33
C VAL A 226 19.22 2.20 -18.24
N GLY A 227 19.60 3.19 -19.03
CA GLY A 227 20.88 3.91 -18.94
C GLY A 227 20.61 5.40 -18.69
N SER A 228 21.65 6.16 -18.36
CA SER A 228 21.54 7.58 -18.00
C SER A 228 20.93 8.49 -19.08
N ASP A 229 21.08 8.07 -20.33
CA ASP A 229 20.64 8.72 -21.57
C ASP A 229 19.28 8.20 -22.07
N THR A 230 18.68 7.21 -21.40
CA THR A 230 17.39 6.67 -21.80
C THR A 230 16.32 7.76 -21.70
N THR A 231 15.60 8.00 -22.80
CA THR A 231 14.45 8.92 -22.83
C THR A 231 13.16 8.21 -22.41
N LEU A 232 12.09 8.98 -22.15
CA LEU A 232 10.78 8.42 -21.86
C LEU A 232 10.27 7.56 -23.03
N GLU A 233 10.43 8.03 -24.27
CA GLU A 233 10.00 7.30 -25.48
C GLU A 233 10.79 6.00 -25.65
N ALA A 234 12.11 6.05 -25.43
CA ALA A 234 12.96 4.86 -25.49
C ALA A 234 12.57 3.84 -24.40
N PHE A 235 12.22 4.30 -23.20
CA PHE A 235 11.72 3.46 -22.12
C PHE A 235 10.37 2.82 -22.50
N THR A 236 9.41 3.62 -22.95
CA THR A 236 8.07 3.15 -23.35
C THR A 236 8.12 2.17 -24.54
N SER A 237 9.03 2.38 -25.49
CA SER A 237 9.20 1.48 -26.64
C SER A 237 9.53 0.02 -26.27
N GLN A 238 10.06 -0.21 -25.06
CA GLN A 238 10.40 -1.55 -24.56
C GLN A 238 9.19 -2.36 -24.11
N PHE A 239 8.01 -1.75 -23.99
CA PHE A 239 6.79 -2.42 -23.55
C PHE A 239 5.53 -2.02 -24.34
N SER A 240 5.70 -1.31 -25.45
CA SER A 240 4.62 -0.89 -26.35
C SER A 240 4.65 -1.64 -27.68
N HIS A 241 3.51 -1.66 -28.38
CA HIS A 241 3.32 -2.31 -29.67
C HIS A 241 3.82 -3.76 -29.69
N ASN A 242 4.80 -4.09 -30.55
CA ASN A 242 5.37 -5.42 -30.70
C ASN A 242 6.12 -5.92 -29.47
N ASN A 243 6.51 -5.03 -28.55
CA ASN A 243 7.19 -5.37 -27.30
C ASN A 243 6.22 -5.46 -26.12
N ALA A 244 4.91 -5.53 -26.36
CA ALA A 244 3.89 -5.63 -25.32
C ALA A 244 4.23 -6.68 -24.26
N ARG A 245 3.92 -6.35 -23.01
CA ARG A 245 4.14 -7.20 -21.84
C ARG A 245 2.83 -7.41 -21.10
N TRP A 246 2.80 -8.38 -20.18
CA TRP A 246 1.64 -8.58 -19.30
C TRP A 246 1.36 -7.34 -18.45
N GLU A 247 2.40 -6.61 -18.04
CA GLU A 247 2.21 -5.35 -17.30
C GLU A 247 1.49 -4.29 -18.15
N THR A 248 1.79 -4.19 -19.45
CA THR A 248 1.13 -3.27 -20.39
C THR A 248 -0.36 -3.59 -20.56
N VAL A 249 -0.68 -4.87 -20.72
CA VAL A 249 -2.07 -5.35 -20.82
C VAL A 249 -2.81 -5.05 -19.51
N GLY A 250 -2.20 -5.34 -18.36
CA GLY A 250 -2.77 -5.04 -17.05
C GLY A 250 -3.03 -3.54 -16.83
N LEU A 251 -2.10 -2.67 -17.24
CA LEU A 251 -2.26 -1.22 -17.12
C LEU A 251 -3.42 -0.70 -17.97
N PHE A 252 -3.60 -1.26 -19.17
CA PHE A 252 -4.76 -0.95 -20.00
C PHE A 252 -6.07 -1.32 -19.29
N PHE A 253 -6.19 -2.52 -18.72
CA PHE A 253 -7.42 -2.91 -18.02
C PHE A 253 -7.64 -2.17 -16.70
N ALA A 254 -6.57 -1.77 -16.00
CA ALA A 254 -6.68 -0.84 -14.88
C ALA A 254 -7.28 0.50 -15.36
N ALA A 255 -6.82 1.04 -16.49
CA ALA A 255 -7.39 2.24 -17.09
C ALA A 255 -8.84 2.06 -17.52
N VAL A 256 -9.22 0.92 -18.11
CA VAL A 256 -10.61 0.62 -18.46
C VAL A 256 -11.48 0.61 -17.19
N SER A 257 -11.08 -0.15 -16.16
CA SER A 257 -11.79 -0.20 -14.88
C SER A 257 -11.96 1.19 -14.25
N ARG A 258 -10.90 2.01 -14.31
CA ARG A 258 -10.94 3.39 -13.82
C ARG A 258 -11.84 4.31 -14.63
N SER A 259 -11.86 4.16 -15.95
CA SER A 259 -12.66 5.00 -16.84
C SER A 259 -14.17 4.80 -16.64
N THR A 260 -14.62 3.59 -16.24
CA THR A 260 -16.05 3.35 -15.97
C THR A 260 -16.56 4.09 -14.74
N VAL A 261 -15.70 4.62 -13.87
CA VAL A 261 -16.11 5.40 -12.70
C VAL A 261 -16.40 6.85 -13.07
N ASP A 262 -15.60 7.42 -13.98
CA ASP A 262 -15.67 8.83 -14.38
C ASP A 262 -16.57 9.08 -15.61
N ILE A 263 -16.97 8.01 -16.29
CA ILE A 263 -17.87 8.06 -17.44
C ILE A 263 -19.24 7.54 -17.00
N SER A 264 -20.24 8.43 -17.08
CA SER A 264 -21.61 8.13 -16.73
C SER A 264 -22.20 7.08 -17.68
N SER A 265 -23.11 6.24 -17.17
CA SER A 265 -23.96 5.37 -18.00
C SER A 265 -24.72 6.13 -19.08
N ILE A 266 -25.00 7.41 -18.85
CA ILE A 266 -25.72 8.29 -19.77
C ILE A 266 -24.89 8.62 -21.02
N GLU A 267 -23.56 8.47 -21.00
CA GLU A 267 -22.67 8.81 -22.14
C GLU A 267 -22.71 7.80 -23.30
N SER A 268 -23.79 7.01 -23.46
CA SER A 268 -24.01 6.01 -24.52
C SER A 268 -22.97 4.89 -24.62
N PHE A 269 -22.02 4.82 -23.69
CA PHE A 269 -21.06 3.72 -23.57
C PHE A 269 -21.63 2.50 -22.88
N PHE A 270 -22.74 2.66 -22.15
CA PHE A 270 -23.35 1.62 -21.33
C PHE A 270 -24.86 1.65 -21.55
N GLU A 271 -25.46 0.49 -21.75
CA GLU A 271 -26.92 0.32 -21.81
C GLU A 271 -27.53 0.36 -20.40
N SER A 272 -26.76 -0.05 -19.39
CA SER A 272 -27.20 -0.05 -17.98
C SER A 272 -26.05 0.18 -16.99
N GLU A 273 -26.40 0.54 -15.76
CA GLU A 273 -25.42 0.61 -14.65
C GLU A 273 -24.86 -0.75 -14.28
N THR A 274 -25.64 -1.82 -14.43
CA THR A 274 -25.18 -3.19 -14.20
C THR A 274 -24.06 -3.54 -15.17
N GLU A 275 -24.25 -3.26 -16.46
CA GLU A 275 -23.23 -3.48 -17.49
C GLU A 275 -21.95 -2.68 -17.20
N ARG A 276 -22.09 -1.39 -16.84
CA ARG A 276 -20.94 -0.55 -16.46
C ARG A 276 -20.14 -1.15 -15.31
N ARG A 277 -20.82 -1.67 -14.28
CA ARG A 277 -20.20 -2.31 -13.09
C ARG A 277 -19.58 -3.66 -13.41
N ASP A 278 -20.25 -4.45 -14.24
CA ASP A 278 -19.72 -5.74 -14.68
C ASP A 278 -18.44 -5.53 -15.49
N LEU A 279 -18.43 -4.53 -16.39
CA LEU A 279 -17.22 -4.11 -17.10
C LEU A 279 -16.12 -3.66 -16.14
N GLN A 280 -16.47 -2.86 -15.11
CA GLN A 280 -15.53 -2.38 -14.11
C GLN A 280 -14.84 -3.53 -13.35
N ARG A 281 -15.65 -4.46 -12.80
CA ARG A 281 -15.19 -5.63 -12.03
C ARG A 281 -14.40 -6.59 -12.88
N LEU A 282 -14.89 -6.86 -14.09
CA LEU A 282 -14.23 -7.75 -15.02
C LEU A 282 -12.87 -7.18 -15.42
N SER A 283 -12.80 -5.88 -15.77
CA SER A 283 -11.54 -5.22 -16.12
C SER A 283 -10.53 -5.26 -14.97
N MET A 284 -10.97 -5.02 -13.73
CA MET A 284 -10.10 -5.20 -12.55
C MET A 284 -9.61 -6.64 -12.44
N THR A 285 -10.50 -7.63 -12.58
CA THR A 285 -10.14 -9.06 -12.53
C THR A 285 -9.11 -9.42 -13.63
N PHE A 286 -9.19 -8.83 -14.82
CA PHE A 286 -8.19 -9.03 -15.86
C PHE A 286 -6.86 -8.37 -15.52
N ALA A 287 -6.88 -7.17 -14.93
CA ALA A 287 -5.67 -6.54 -14.40
C ALA A 287 -5.01 -7.41 -13.31
N ASP A 288 -5.80 -8.01 -12.40
CA ASP A 288 -5.31 -8.94 -11.37
C ASP A 288 -4.62 -10.15 -11.99
N ASN A 289 -5.26 -10.79 -12.97
CA ASN A 289 -4.68 -11.95 -13.65
C ASN A 289 -3.37 -11.60 -14.38
N CYS A 290 -3.30 -10.44 -15.03
CA CYS A 290 -2.07 -9.95 -15.67
C CYS A 290 -0.97 -9.70 -14.63
N LEU A 291 -1.34 -9.10 -13.51
CA LEU A 291 -0.42 -8.82 -12.41
C LEU A 291 0.10 -10.10 -11.74
N ASP A 292 -0.77 -11.07 -11.47
CA ASP A 292 -0.40 -12.38 -10.92
C ASP A 292 0.58 -13.11 -11.83
N ILE A 293 0.36 -13.04 -13.15
CA ILE A 293 1.31 -13.57 -14.13
C ILE A 293 2.66 -12.86 -14.00
N ALA A 294 2.68 -11.52 -14.01
CA ALA A 294 3.93 -10.75 -13.90
C ALA A 294 4.68 -11.03 -12.59
N ILE A 295 3.99 -11.07 -11.45
CA ILE A 295 4.56 -11.42 -10.15
C ILE A 295 5.12 -12.85 -10.16
N SER A 296 4.42 -13.81 -10.77
CA SER A 296 4.85 -15.22 -10.79
C SER A 296 6.18 -15.48 -11.53
N LEU A 297 6.61 -14.52 -12.36
CA LEU A 297 7.87 -14.60 -13.10
C LEU A 297 9.07 -14.15 -12.25
N ASP A 298 8.84 -13.62 -11.04
CA ASP A 298 9.87 -13.18 -10.09
C ASP A 298 10.89 -12.22 -10.72
N CYS A 299 10.39 -11.31 -11.58
CA CYS A 299 11.18 -10.33 -12.34
C CYS A 299 10.75 -8.89 -12.02
N LEU A 300 10.68 -8.57 -10.72
CA LEU A 300 10.21 -7.28 -10.21
C LEU A 300 10.96 -6.10 -10.83
N ASN A 301 10.21 -5.13 -11.37
CA ASN A 301 10.72 -3.97 -12.10
C ASN A 301 9.77 -2.76 -11.96
N ASP A 302 10.17 -1.59 -12.49
CA ASP A 302 9.38 -0.34 -12.46
C ASP A 302 7.95 -0.50 -13.00
N LEU A 303 7.78 -1.18 -14.14
CA LEU A 303 6.49 -1.32 -14.82
C LEU A 303 5.53 -2.24 -14.06
N GLN A 304 6.03 -3.33 -13.50
CA GLN A 304 5.23 -4.19 -12.60
C GLN A 304 4.75 -3.39 -11.39
N LEU A 305 5.62 -2.55 -10.83
CA LEU A 305 5.27 -1.74 -9.67
C LEU A 305 4.20 -0.69 -10.04
N PHE A 306 4.28 -0.06 -11.22
CA PHE A 306 3.23 0.84 -11.75
C PHE A 306 1.88 0.11 -11.85
N LEU A 307 1.86 -1.10 -12.43
CA LEU A 307 0.64 -1.91 -12.49
C LEU A 307 0.10 -2.23 -11.09
N GLN A 308 0.95 -2.66 -10.15
CA GLN A 308 0.53 -2.96 -8.78
C GLN A 308 -0.15 -1.76 -8.10
N TYR A 309 0.36 -0.56 -8.30
CA TYR A 309 -0.24 0.65 -7.72
C TYR A 309 -1.60 0.96 -8.32
N GLU A 310 -1.69 1.00 -9.65
CA GLU A 310 -2.96 1.33 -10.33
C GLU A 310 -4.02 0.24 -10.08
N ASN A 311 -3.61 -1.01 -9.94
CA ASN A 311 -4.47 -2.13 -9.57
C ASN A 311 -4.97 -2.02 -8.12
N PHE A 312 -4.12 -1.64 -7.16
CA PHE A 312 -4.55 -1.31 -5.79
C PHE A 312 -5.64 -0.24 -5.80
N ILE A 313 -5.45 0.80 -6.61
CA ILE A 313 -6.45 1.86 -6.73
C ILE A 313 -7.73 1.28 -7.32
N SER A 314 -7.70 0.46 -8.37
CA SER A 314 -8.90 -0.23 -8.89
C SER A 314 -9.66 -1.01 -7.81
N HIS A 315 -8.96 -1.74 -6.93
CA HIS A 315 -9.61 -2.41 -5.79
C HIS A 315 -10.33 -1.44 -4.85
N SER A 316 -9.79 -0.25 -4.60
CA SER A 316 -10.46 0.76 -3.76
C SER A 316 -11.79 1.22 -4.36
N PHE A 317 -11.90 1.28 -5.70
CA PHE A 317 -13.15 1.62 -6.38
C PHE A 317 -14.14 0.47 -6.50
N VAL A 318 -13.67 -0.77 -6.54
CA VAL A 318 -14.51 -1.95 -6.81
C VAL A 318 -14.91 -2.70 -5.54
N ASP A 319 -13.94 -2.97 -4.67
CA ASP A 319 -14.15 -3.72 -3.42
C ASP A 319 -14.44 -2.78 -2.24
N GLY A 320 -14.05 -1.50 -2.36
CA GLY A 320 -14.25 -0.47 -1.34
C GLY A 320 -13.07 -0.29 -0.41
N ASP A 321 -13.11 0.81 0.34
CA ASP A 321 -11.97 1.26 1.14
C ASP A 321 -11.81 0.45 2.44
N GLN A 322 -12.90 -0.13 2.95
CA GLN A 322 -12.89 -1.04 4.11
C GLN A 322 -12.54 -2.50 3.75
N SER A 323 -12.40 -2.81 2.45
CA SER A 323 -12.12 -4.18 2.02
C SER A 323 -10.72 -4.63 2.40
N TYR A 324 -10.63 -5.87 2.88
CA TYR A 324 -9.35 -6.55 3.08
C TYR A 324 -8.55 -6.65 1.77
N HIS A 325 -9.21 -6.80 0.62
CA HIS A 325 -8.55 -6.89 -0.69
C HIS A 325 -7.79 -5.61 -1.02
N THR A 326 -8.45 -4.45 -0.90
CA THR A 326 -7.83 -3.13 -1.07
C THR A 326 -6.64 -2.93 -0.13
N TRP A 327 -6.81 -3.24 1.15
CA TRP A 327 -5.73 -3.09 2.15
C TRP A 327 -4.56 -4.05 1.90
N LYS A 328 -4.82 -5.28 1.48
CA LYS A 328 -3.79 -6.25 1.07
C LYS A 328 -3.04 -5.75 -0.17
N ALA A 329 -3.74 -5.28 -1.20
CA ALA A 329 -3.14 -4.79 -2.44
C ALA A 329 -2.16 -3.63 -2.19
N LEU A 330 -2.52 -2.68 -1.32
CA LEU A 330 -1.59 -1.63 -0.87
C LEU A 330 -0.37 -2.23 -0.15
N GLY A 331 -0.57 -3.28 0.64
CA GLY A 331 0.51 -4.03 1.27
C GLY A 331 1.52 -4.64 0.30
N ASP A 332 1.01 -5.22 -0.79
CA ASP A 332 1.83 -5.83 -1.83
C ASP A 332 2.62 -4.77 -2.62
N VAL A 333 1.99 -3.61 -2.87
CA VAL A 333 2.64 -2.39 -3.40
C VAL A 333 3.81 -1.97 -2.52
N ILE A 334 3.58 -1.83 -1.21
CA ILE A 334 4.60 -1.38 -0.25
C ILE A 334 5.76 -2.37 -0.18
N SER A 335 5.47 -3.68 -0.20
CA SER A 335 6.48 -4.73 -0.18
C SER A 335 7.37 -4.69 -1.43
N SER A 336 6.76 -4.51 -2.60
CA SER A 336 7.45 -4.43 -3.89
C SER A 336 8.28 -3.15 -4.01
N LEU A 337 7.77 -2.03 -3.50
CA LEU A 337 8.50 -0.76 -3.36
C LEU A 337 9.74 -0.90 -2.48
N PHE A 338 9.64 -1.59 -1.34
CA PHE A 338 10.79 -1.85 -0.46
C PHE A 338 11.82 -2.75 -1.13
N ALA A 339 11.36 -3.82 -1.79
CA ALA A 339 12.21 -4.71 -2.57
C ALA A 339 12.94 -3.96 -3.70
N LEU A 340 12.31 -2.99 -4.36
CA LEU A 340 12.96 -2.15 -5.37
C LEU A 340 13.88 -1.06 -4.79
N GLY A 341 13.85 -0.84 -3.46
CA GLY A 341 14.72 0.13 -2.79
C GLY A 341 14.27 1.59 -2.88
N TYR A 342 13.05 1.87 -3.32
CA TYR A 342 12.62 3.27 -3.58
C TYR A 342 12.53 4.11 -2.30
N HIS A 343 12.40 3.46 -1.15
CA HIS A 343 12.43 4.07 0.17
C HIS A 343 13.78 4.67 0.58
N GLN A 344 14.89 4.41 -0.14
CA GLN A 344 16.23 4.84 0.28
C GLN A 344 16.87 5.90 -0.61
N GLN A 345 16.22 6.32 -1.71
CA GLN A 345 16.61 7.37 -2.65
C GLN A 345 17.97 8.04 -2.33
N LEU A 346 19.07 7.31 -2.55
CA LEU A 346 20.41 7.73 -2.14
C LEU A 346 20.92 8.73 -3.16
N GLU A 347 21.28 9.92 -2.69
CA GLU A 347 21.92 10.95 -3.50
C GLU A 347 23.23 10.42 -4.10
N GLY A 348 23.45 10.65 -5.39
CA GLY A 348 24.78 10.70 -5.98
C GLY A 348 25.47 9.39 -6.38
N ASN A 349 24.91 8.20 -6.12
CA ASN A 349 25.65 6.93 -6.35
C ASN A 349 25.07 5.96 -7.40
N SER A 350 24.09 6.37 -8.21
CA SER A 350 23.83 5.63 -9.46
C SER A 350 23.75 6.60 -10.64
N PRO A 351 24.87 6.87 -11.32
CA PRO A 351 24.89 7.71 -12.53
C PRO A 351 24.05 7.15 -13.69
N ALA A 352 23.33 6.03 -13.51
CA ALA A 352 22.63 5.29 -14.56
C ALA A 352 21.11 5.53 -14.65
N THR A 353 20.45 6.21 -13.69
CA THR A 353 18.99 6.43 -13.75
C THR A 353 18.65 7.81 -14.37
N PRO A 354 17.89 7.86 -15.48
CA PRO A 354 17.40 9.12 -16.07
C PRO A 354 16.53 9.94 -15.12
N ALA A 355 16.51 11.26 -15.34
CA ALA A 355 15.74 12.20 -14.53
C ALA A 355 14.24 11.87 -14.49
N PHE A 356 13.62 11.56 -15.63
CA PHE A 356 12.19 11.23 -15.69
C PHE A 356 11.85 10.00 -14.83
N LEU A 357 12.69 8.97 -14.87
CA LEU A 357 12.46 7.74 -14.12
C LEU A 357 12.71 7.95 -12.63
N ALA A 358 13.73 8.75 -12.27
CA ALA A 358 13.96 9.15 -10.89
C ALA A 358 12.76 9.91 -10.31
N GLU A 359 12.13 10.78 -11.10
CA GLU A 359 10.90 11.49 -10.71
C GLU A 359 9.72 10.53 -10.53
N LEU A 360 9.47 9.63 -11.49
CA LEU A 360 8.41 8.62 -11.40
C LEU A 360 8.58 7.71 -10.15
N ARG A 361 9.80 7.28 -9.85
CA ARG A 361 10.11 6.49 -8.65
C ARG A 361 9.85 7.28 -7.36
N GLY A 362 10.19 8.57 -7.35
CA GLY A 362 9.87 9.47 -6.23
C GLY A 362 8.36 9.66 -6.06
N ALA A 363 7.64 9.87 -7.17
CA ALA A 363 6.19 9.99 -7.16
C ALA A 363 5.52 8.71 -6.65
N TYR A 364 6.06 7.55 -7.05
CA TYR A 364 5.61 6.25 -6.55
C TYR A 364 5.70 6.18 -5.03
N PHE A 365 6.89 6.46 -4.49
CA PHE A 365 7.11 6.40 -3.06
C PHE A 365 6.19 7.37 -2.33
N ALA A 366 6.09 8.62 -2.80
CA ALA A 366 5.25 9.65 -2.21
C ALA A 366 3.76 9.26 -2.18
N ARG A 367 3.25 8.68 -3.26
CA ARG A 367 1.87 8.20 -3.35
C ARG A 367 1.59 7.00 -2.46
N ALA A 368 2.44 5.98 -2.48
CA ALA A 368 2.30 4.81 -1.61
C ALA A 368 2.41 5.22 -0.14
N TYR A 369 3.34 6.12 0.19
CA TYR A 369 3.50 6.67 1.52
C TYR A 369 2.26 7.46 1.96
N SER A 370 1.63 8.24 1.08
CA SER A 370 0.40 8.96 1.43
C SER A 370 -0.81 8.03 1.58
N ALA A 371 -0.98 7.06 0.67
CA ALA A 371 -2.04 6.07 0.73
C ALA A 371 -1.97 5.26 2.03
N ASP A 372 -0.78 4.81 2.42
CA ASP A 372 -0.51 4.10 3.69
C ASP A 372 -1.05 4.87 4.89
N LYS A 373 -0.75 6.18 5.02
CA LYS A 373 -1.21 6.98 6.18
C LYS A 373 -2.70 7.19 6.16
N ASN A 374 -3.25 7.55 4.99
CA ASN A 374 -4.68 7.82 4.88
C ASN A 374 -5.52 6.58 5.16
N ILE A 375 -5.18 5.43 4.56
CA ILE A 375 -5.88 4.17 4.78
C ILE A 375 -5.69 3.67 6.22
N SER A 376 -4.48 3.80 6.77
CA SER A 376 -4.21 3.44 8.17
C SER A 376 -5.01 4.28 9.15
N ILE A 377 -5.12 5.59 8.95
CA ILE A 377 -5.95 6.45 9.80
C ILE A 377 -7.42 6.07 9.66
N PHE A 378 -7.89 5.91 8.42
CA PHE A 378 -9.29 5.58 8.12
C PHE A 378 -9.73 4.24 8.72
N LEU A 379 -8.93 3.19 8.52
CA LEU A 379 -9.22 1.85 9.06
C LEU A 379 -8.77 1.67 10.51
N GLY A 380 -8.11 2.67 11.08
CA GLY A 380 -7.50 2.58 12.39
C GLY A 380 -6.47 1.47 12.53
N ARG A 381 -5.59 1.35 11.55
CA ARG A 381 -4.51 0.36 11.53
C ARG A 381 -3.16 1.06 11.64
N PRO A 382 -2.12 0.40 12.18
CA PRO A 382 -0.77 0.94 12.12
C PRO A 382 -0.31 1.20 10.68
N PRO A 383 0.32 2.35 10.38
CA PRO A 383 1.01 2.58 9.12
C PRO A 383 2.13 1.56 8.89
N ARG A 384 2.30 1.10 7.65
CA ARG A 384 3.34 0.12 7.28
C ARG A 384 4.65 0.77 6.86
N ILE A 385 4.61 1.98 6.30
CA ILE A 385 5.82 2.72 5.91
C ILE A 385 6.15 3.76 6.98
N HIS A 386 7.10 3.46 7.85
CA HIS A 386 7.59 4.46 8.81
C HIS A 386 8.70 5.32 8.22
N ARG A 387 8.59 6.65 8.38
CA ARG A 387 9.57 7.62 7.88
C ARG A 387 10.97 7.37 8.41
N ARG A 388 11.13 6.93 9.66
CA ARG A 388 12.43 6.63 10.28
C ARG A 388 13.29 5.63 9.51
N TYR A 389 12.67 4.76 8.71
CA TYR A 389 13.36 3.76 7.89
C TYR A 389 13.49 4.17 6.43
N CYS A 390 13.03 5.37 6.07
CA CYS A 390 13.01 5.88 4.71
C CYS A 390 13.89 7.11 4.56
N ARG A 391 14.62 7.20 3.46
CA ARG A 391 15.37 8.36 3.01
C ARG A 391 14.89 8.69 1.60
N PHE A 392 13.95 9.63 1.50
CA PHE A 392 13.36 10.00 0.23
C PHE A 392 13.28 11.51 0.11
N ARG A 393 13.46 12.02 -1.11
CA ARG A 393 13.12 13.40 -1.44
C ARG A 393 11.74 13.42 -2.06
N LEU A 394 10.96 14.42 -1.71
CA LEU A 394 9.72 14.68 -2.43
C LEU A 394 10.08 15.10 -3.86
N PRO A 395 9.39 14.56 -4.88
CA PRO A 395 9.60 14.97 -6.27
C PRO A 395 9.54 16.50 -6.40
N GLY A 396 10.37 17.10 -7.26
CA GLY A 396 10.33 18.56 -7.52
C GLY A 396 10.80 19.50 -6.40
N PHE A 397 11.04 19.02 -5.17
CA PHE A 397 11.56 19.82 -4.06
C PHE A 397 13.10 19.88 -4.08
N GLY A 398 13.65 20.69 -4.98
CA GLY A 398 14.99 21.27 -4.79
C GLY A 398 14.88 22.54 -3.94
N ASP A 399 15.67 22.66 -2.88
CA ASP A 399 15.77 23.85 -1.99
C ASP A 399 14.44 24.57 -1.69
N HIS A 400 13.63 23.98 -0.82
CA HIS A 400 12.64 24.63 0.06
C HIS A 400 11.70 25.73 -0.48
N GLN A 401 11.54 25.91 -1.78
CA GLN A 401 10.64 26.92 -2.35
C GLN A 401 9.67 26.29 -3.34
N TRP A 402 8.41 26.28 -2.95
CA TRP A 402 7.28 25.99 -3.84
C TRP A 402 7.22 27.05 -4.94
N LYS A 403 7.27 26.64 -6.21
CA LYS A 403 7.08 27.55 -7.35
C LYS A 403 5.58 27.78 -7.54
N MET A 404 5.11 28.98 -7.20
CA MET A 404 3.68 29.32 -7.20
C MET A 404 3.02 29.33 -8.60
N ASP A 405 3.81 29.36 -9.67
CA ASP A 405 3.32 29.51 -11.04
C ASP A 405 3.14 28.18 -11.80
N LEU A 406 3.37 27.03 -11.16
CA LEU A 406 3.22 25.73 -11.81
C LEU A 406 1.74 25.30 -11.90
N PRO A 407 1.32 24.66 -13.01
CA PRO A 407 -0.02 24.09 -13.12
C PRO A 407 -0.23 23.02 -12.05
N PHE A 408 -1.43 22.97 -11.46
CA PHE A 408 -1.73 22.00 -10.42
C PHE A 408 -2.04 20.64 -11.05
N ASP A 409 -1.02 19.81 -11.23
CA ASP A 409 -1.13 18.49 -11.85
C ASP A 409 -1.01 17.34 -10.84
N TYR A 410 -1.00 16.09 -11.35
CA TYR A 410 -0.82 14.88 -10.55
C TYR A 410 0.49 14.86 -9.75
N LEU A 411 1.56 15.50 -10.23
CA LEU A 411 2.85 15.53 -9.55
C LEU A 411 2.80 16.49 -8.36
N VAL A 412 2.24 17.68 -8.58
CA VAL A 412 2.02 18.70 -7.54
C VAL A 412 1.09 18.16 -6.44
N ASP A 413 0.01 17.45 -6.82
CA ASP A 413 -0.88 16.77 -5.88
C ASP A 413 -0.16 15.67 -5.08
N THR A 414 0.69 14.88 -5.74
CA THR A 414 1.50 13.85 -5.08
C THR A 414 2.41 14.44 -4.01
N GLN A 415 3.09 15.54 -4.34
CA GLN A 415 3.98 16.23 -3.43
C GLN A 415 3.21 16.74 -2.21
N TRP A 416 2.08 17.40 -2.45
CA TRP A 416 1.21 17.90 -1.39
C TRP A 416 0.70 16.77 -0.48
N SER A 417 0.16 15.72 -1.07
CA SER A 417 -0.39 14.57 -0.35
C SER A 417 0.67 13.84 0.49
N ALA A 418 1.92 13.80 0.04
CA ALA A 418 3.03 13.22 0.80
C ALA A 418 3.53 14.14 1.93
N LEU A 419 3.54 15.46 1.75
CA LEU A 419 3.79 16.41 2.84
C LEU A 419 2.72 16.30 3.93
N CYS A 420 1.46 16.19 3.52
CA CYS A 420 0.37 15.98 4.46
C CYS A 420 0.50 14.64 5.20
N ALA A 421 0.92 13.58 4.51
CA ALA A 421 1.17 12.28 5.13
C ALA A 421 2.31 12.30 6.14
N ILE A 422 3.38 13.06 5.87
CA ILE A 422 4.47 13.28 6.84
C ILE A 422 3.93 13.88 8.13
N LEU A 423 3.10 14.93 8.01
CA LEU A 423 2.50 15.59 9.17
C LEU A 423 1.51 14.68 9.91
N LYS A 424 0.73 13.88 9.17
CA LYS A 424 -0.15 12.88 9.75
C LYS A 424 0.63 11.84 10.55
N GLU A 425 1.76 11.32 10.06
CA GLU A 425 2.63 10.40 10.81
C GLU A 425 3.17 11.06 12.09
N GLU A 426 3.65 12.30 12.01
CA GLU A 426 4.12 13.06 13.19
C GLU A 426 3.02 13.28 14.24
N ILE A 427 1.77 13.47 13.80
CA ILE A 427 0.61 13.60 14.70
C ILE A 427 0.23 12.25 15.30
N LEU A 428 0.31 11.14 14.55
CA LEU A 428 0.07 9.80 15.09
C LEU A 428 1.01 9.48 16.25
N ASP A 429 2.29 9.87 16.15
CA ASP A 429 3.26 9.76 17.25
C ASP A 429 2.85 10.57 18.51
N LEU A 430 2.01 11.60 18.37
CA LEU A 430 1.48 12.36 19.52
C LEU A 430 0.38 11.60 20.26
N PHE A 431 -0.35 10.70 19.61
CA PHE A 431 -1.37 9.88 20.27
C PHE A 431 -0.73 8.81 21.15
N GLU A 432 0.43 8.27 20.76
CA GLU A 432 1.15 7.25 21.53
C GLU A 432 2.01 7.82 22.68
N ALA A 433 2.28 9.13 22.68
CA ALA A 433 3.18 9.73 23.68
C ALA A 433 2.47 10.00 25.02
N ASP A 434 3.01 9.47 26.11
CA ASP A 434 2.66 9.89 27.48
C ASP A 434 3.20 11.30 27.72
N ASP A 435 2.32 12.29 27.66
CA ASP A 435 2.50 13.71 28.00
C ASP A 435 3.84 14.38 27.65
N ASN A 436 3.87 15.12 26.54
CA ASN A 436 4.85 16.20 26.37
C ASN A 436 4.26 17.41 25.63
N PRO A 437 3.75 18.44 26.34
CA PRO A 437 3.17 19.64 25.73
C PRO A 437 4.17 20.41 24.84
N GLY A 438 5.49 20.20 25.00
CA GLY A 438 6.52 20.78 24.14
C GLY A 438 6.68 20.11 22.76
N ARG A 439 6.09 18.93 22.52
CA ARG A 439 6.12 18.24 21.21
C ARG A 439 5.00 18.78 20.30
N ALA A 440 3.81 18.96 20.85
CA ALA A 440 2.65 19.61 20.22
C ALA A 440 2.95 21.01 19.66
N HIS A 441 3.65 21.86 20.44
CA HIS A 441 3.99 23.22 20.04
C HIS A 441 5.07 23.29 18.93
N ARG A 442 5.91 22.25 18.81
CA ARG A 442 6.94 22.15 17.75
C ARG A 442 6.37 21.59 16.45
N ALA A 443 5.47 20.61 16.53
CA ALA A 443 4.75 20.06 15.38
C ALA A 443 3.85 21.13 14.69
N SER A 444 3.24 22.03 15.47
CA SER A 444 2.29 23.03 14.95
C SER A 444 2.93 24.28 14.31
N LYS A 445 4.08 24.77 14.82
CA LYS A 445 4.65 26.06 14.39
C LYS A 445 5.59 26.00 13.18
N GLY A 446 6.36 24.92 13.03
CA GLY A 446 7.44 24.85 12.03
C GLY A 446 6.96 24.58 10.60
N THR A 447 5.94 23.73 10.44
CA THR A 447 5.57 23.19 9.12
C THR A 447 4.32 23.83 8.53
N MET A 448 3.35 24.29 9.34
CA MET A 448 2.08 24.83 8.83
C MET A 448 2.18 26.23 8.20
N VAL A 449 3.12 27.07 8.64
CA VAL A 449 3.16 28.51 8.30
C VAL A 449 3.68 28.78 6.87
N GLY A 450 4.51 27.88 6.31
CA GLY A 450 5.01 28.01 4.93
C GLY A 450 4.03 27.55 3.85
N LEU A 451 3.14 26.60 4.19
CA LEU A 451 2.31 25.86 3.23
C LEU A 451 0.88 26.43 3.06
N THR A 452 0.42 27.26 3.99
CA THR A 452 -0.94 27.85 4.02
C THR A 452 -1.16 28.97 3.00
N ARG A 453 -0.10 29.60 2.48
CA ARG A 453 -0.22 30.72 1.53
C ARG A 453 -0.55 30.29 0.10
N THR A 454 -0.23 29.07 -0.30
CA THR A 454 -0.36 28.61 -1.69
C THR A 454 -1.76 28.17 -2.06
N PHE A 455 -2.49 27.61 -1.10
CA PHE A 455 -3.85 27.10 -1.25
C PHE A 455 -4.82 27.82 -0.32
N SER A 456 -4.51 29.07 0.05
CA SER A 456 -5.40 29.94 0.81
C SER A 456 -6.82 29.86 0.24
N PRO A 457 -7.86 29.96 1.09
CA PRO A 457 -9.26 29.76 0.73
C PRO A 457 -9.68 30.81 -0.32
N GLY A 458 -9.37 30.52 -1.57
CA GLY A 458 -9.73 31.28 -2.75
C GLY A 458 -11.07 30.75 -3.22
N ASP A 459 -12.11 31.47 -2.80
CA ASP A 459 -13.50 31.31 -3.18
C ASP A 459 -14.17 29.94 -2.89
N PRO A 460 -15.49 29.92 -2.63
CA PRO A 460 -16.27 28.68 -2.65
C PRO A 460 -16.00 27.94 -3.97
N LEU A 461 -16.00 26.59 -3.94
CA LEU A 461 -15.78 25.81 -5.17
C LEU A 461 -16.75 26.21 -6.30
N ARG A 462 -17.91 26.78 -5.95
CA ARG A 462 -18.96 27.30 -6.86
C ARG A 462 -18.51 28.46 -7.74
N LEU A 463 -17.53 29.22 -7.27
CA LEU A 463 -16.98 30.36 -8.00
C LEU A 463 -15.66 29.99 -8.69
N CYS A 464 -15.16 28.77 -8.50
CA CYS A 464 -13.91 28.31 -9.07
C CYS A 464 -14.09 27.96 -10.55
N ASN A 465 -13.69 28.86 -11.44
CA ASN A 465 -13.73 28.68 -12.90
C ASN A 465 -12.47 27.96 -13.43
N ARG A 466 -12.09 26.83 -12.81
CA ARG A 466 -10.96 25.99 -13.24
C ARG A 466 -11.46 24.67 -13.84
N GLU A 467 -10.58 23.98 -14.56
CA GLU A 467 -10.88 22.66 -15.11
C GLU A 467 -11.32 21.67 -14.02
N PRO A 468 -12.24 20.73 -14.33
CA PRO A 468 -12.77 19.77 -13.35
C PRO A 468 -11.71 19.00 -12.55
N ILE A 469 -10.64 18.56 -13.22
CA ILE A 469 -9.53 17.83 -12.57
C ILE A 469 -8.77 18.72 -11.57
N ILE A 470 -8.56 19.99 -11.92
CA ILE A 470 -7.89 20.97 -11.05
C ILE A 470 -8.74 21.25 -9.80
N ARG A 471 -10.06 21.30 -9.97
CA ARG A 471 -10.99 21.47 -8.85
C ARG A 471 -10.92 20.27 -7.90
N ASP A 472 -10.85 19.05 -8.43
CA ASP A 472 -10.70 17.84 -7.61
C ASP A 472 -9.38 17.83 -6.83
N PHE A 473 -8.26 18.21 -7.46
CA PHE A 473 -6.98 18.40 -6.77
C PHE A 473 -7.08 19.44 -5.64
N MET A 474 -7.77 20.57 -5.88
CA MET A 474 -7.98 21.59 -4.86
C MET A 474 -8.82 21.10 -3.67
N VAL A 475 -9.87 20.31 -3.94
CA VAL A 475 -10.66 19.66 -2.89
C VAL A 475 -9.78 18.72 -2.08
N SER A 476 -9.06 17.82 -2.74
CA SER A 476 -8.14 16.86 -2.11
C SER A 476 -7.08 17.56 -1.25
N ALA A 477 -6.49 18.64 -1.76
CA ALA A 477 -5.46 19.38 -1.05
C ALA A 477 -5.98 20.06 0.21
N ARG A 478 -7.14 20.73 0.11
CA ARG A 478 -7.81 21.41 1.22
C ARG A 478 -8.32 20.42 2.27
N LEU A 479 -8.90 19.29 1.86
CA LEU A 479 -9.32 18.23 2.79
C LEU A 479 -8.13 17.65 3.55
N ASN A 480 -7.02 17.37 2.86
CA ASN A 480 -5.79 16.91 3.52
C ASN A 480 -5.28 17.93 4.54
N HIS A 481 -5.30 19.23 4.21
CA HIS A 481 -4.90 20.29 5.13
C HIS A 481 -5.79 20.34 6.38
N LEU A 482 -7.11 20.40 6.18
CA LEU A 482 -8.07 20.45 7.27
C LEU A 482 -7.99 19.18 8.12
N HIS A 483 -7.74 18.02 7.52
CA HIS A 483 -7.59 16.76 8.27
C HIS A 483 -6.35 16.77 9.18
N ILE A 484 -5.25 17.42 8.78
CA ILE A 484 -4.10 17.61 9.68
C ILE A 484 -4.50 18.45 10.89
N LEU A 485 -5.22 19.55 10.68
CA LEU A 485 -5.70 20.40 11.77
C LEU A 485 -6.66 19.64 12.69
N PHE A 486 -7.58 18.86 12.10
CA PHE A 486 -8.51 17.99 12.81
C PHE A 486 -7.78 16.98 13.69
N LEU A 487 -6.84 16.20 13.11
CA LEU A 487 -6.08 15.19 13.85
C LEU A 487 -5.21 15.81 14.94
N LEU A 488 -4.60 16.96 14.66
CA LEU A 488 -3.81 17.69 15.65
C LEU A 488 -4.67 18.12 16.83
N ARG A 489 -5.85 18.72 16.58
CA ARG A 489 -6.76 19.13 17.65
C ARG A 489 -7.27 17.94 18.45
N LEU A 490 -7.61 16.85 17.76
CA LEU A 490 -8.01 15.61 18.40
C LEU A 490 -6.89 15.04 19.30
N ALA A 491 -5.62 15.17 18.90
CA ALA A 491 -4.46 14.75 19.70
C ALA A 491 -4.24 15.58 20.96
N LEU A 492 -4.63 16.86 20.93
CA LEU A 492 -4.44 17.80 22.04
C LEU A 492 -5.59 17.78 23.04
N SER A 493 -6.81 17.49 22.58
CA SER A 493 -8.04 17.61 23.37
C SER A 493 -8.47 16.31 24.05
N ARG A 494 -7.59 15.29 24.07
CA ARG A 494 -7.69 13.89 24.58
C ARG A 494 -8.86 13.50 25.49
N GLN A 495 -9.30 14.36 26.40
CA GLN A 495 -10.31 14.07 27.42
C GLN A 495 -11.73 14.55 27.08
N ALA A 496 -11.90 15.52 26.17
CA ALA A 496 -13.22 16.06 25.79
C ALA A 496 -13.20 16.70 24.38
N PRO A 497 -12.98 15.91 23.32
CA PRO A 497 -12.89 16.42 21.95
C PRO A 497 -14.18 17.09 21.47
N ASP A 498 -15.34 16.60 21.90
CA ASP A 498 -16.66 17.18 21.63
C ASP A 498 -16.87 18.58 22.24
N SER A 499 -16.06 18.96 23.23
CA SER A 499 -16.10 20.27 23.89
C SER A 499 -15.06 21.27 23.31
N ASP A 500 -14.16 20.80 22.43
CA ASP A 500 -13.17 21.64 21.76
C ASP A 500 -13.80 22.45 20.61
N LYS A 501 -13.98 23.76 20.85
CA LYS A 501 -14.57 24.69 19.89
C LYS A 501 -13.81 24.76 18.57
N GLU A 502 -12.49 24.60 18.60
CA GLU A 502 -11.69 24.67 17.37
C GLU A 502 -11.79 23.38 16.58
N LEU A 503 -11.78 22.23 17.25
CA LEU A 503 -12.04 20.94 16.60
C LEU A 503 -13.42 20.95 15.89
N VAL A 504 -14.47 21.41 16.59
CA VAL A 504 -15.81 21.52 16.01
C VAL A 504 -15.84 22.50 14.83
N SER A 505 -15.14 23.64 14.92
CA SER A 505 -15.04 24.60 13.81
C SER A 505 -14.40 23.95 12.57
N ILE A 506 -13.27 23.26 12.75
CA ILE A 506 -12.59 22.54 11.67
C ILE A 506 -13.50 21.46 11.08
N SER A 507 -14.23 20.71 11.91
CA SER A 507 -15.18 19.70 11.44
C SER A 507 -16.28 20.33 10.57
N VAL A 508 -16.83 21.49 10.96
CA VAL A 508 -17.82 22.21 10.16
C VAL A 508 -17.24 22.69 8.82
N GLU A 509 -15.97 23.09 8.80
CA GLU A 509 -15.25 23.46 7.57
C GLU A 509 -14.99 22.26 6.65
N ILE A 510 -14.54 21.13 7.19
CA ILE A 510 -14.37 19.87 6.44
C ILE A 510 -15.70 19.46 5.81
N LEU A 511 -16.76 19.39 6.62
CA LEU A 511 -18.07 18.97 6.15
C LEU A 511 -18.64 19.95 5.12
N GLY A 512 -18.42 21.25 5.30
CA GLY A 512 -18.81 22.26 4.31
C GLY A 512 -18.11 22.08 2.96
N LEU A 513 -16.81 21.77 2.98
CA LEU A 513 -16.06 21.50 1.75
C LEU A 513 -16.52 20.21 1.06
N VAL A 514 -16.82 19.17 1.85
CA VAL A 514 -17.41 17.92 1.34
C VAL A 514 -18.77 18.19 0.70
N VAL A 515 -19.64 18.95 1.35
CA VAL A 515 -20.96 19.32 0.82
C VAL A 515 -20.83 20.13 -0.48
N ASP A 516 -19.92 21.09 -0.55
CA ASP A 516 -19.68 21.82 -1.80
C ASP A 516 -19.16 20.89 -2.91
N ALA A 517 -18.32 19.90 -2.59
CA ALA A 517 -17.88 18.90 -3.56
C ALA A 517 -19.02 17.98 -4.03
N ILE A 518 -19.92 17.57 -3.14
CA ILE A 518 -21.11 16.76 -3.48
C ILE A 518 -22.04 17.53 -4.41
N ILE A 519 -22.35 18.79 -4.08
CA ILE A 519 -23.21 19.65 -4.89
C ILE A 519 -22.63 19.89 -6.29
N GLN A 520 -21.31 19.70 -6.45
CA GLN A 520 -20.59 19.93 -7.70
C GLN A 520 -20.04 18.65 -8.33
N LYS A 521 -20.51 17.49 -7.91
CA LYS A 521 -19.99 16.20 -8.37
C LYS A 521 -19.88 16.08 -9.90
N ASP A 522 -20.84 16.65 -10.64
CA ASP A 522 -20.85 16.65 -12.12
C ASP A 522 -19.80 17.57 -12.76
N GLN A 523 -19.19 18.45 -11.96
CA GLN A 523 -18.12 19.37 -12.36
C GLN A 523 -16.74 18.96 -11.80
N LEU A 524 -16.65 17.78 -11.18
CA LEU A 524 -15.41 17.19 -10.68
C LEU A 524 -15.03 15.96 -11.52
N VAL A 525 -13.75 15.63 -11.50
CA VAL A 525 -13.19 14.43 -12.15
C VAL A 525 -12.22 13.79 -11.17
N ASN A 526 -12.27 12.46 -10.99
CA ASN A 526 -11.51 11.80 -9.93
C ASN A 526 -10.00 11.82 -10.20
N SER A 527 -9.23 12.51 -9.35
CA SER A 527 -7.80 12.72 -9.52
C SER A 527 -6.91 11.58 -8.98
N GLY A 528 -7.41 10.36 -9.04
CA GLY A 528 -6.82 9.19 -8.39
C GLY A 528 -7.63 8.66 -7.20
N THR A 529 -8.32 9.55 -6.47
CA THR A 529 -9.25 9.20 -5.37
C THR A 529 -10.69 9.58 -5.71
N SER A 530 -11.67 8.78 -5.29
CA SER A 530 -13.09 9.06 -5.58
C SER A 530 -13.65 10.18 -4.69
N LEU A 531 -14.76 10.81 -5.10
CA LEU A 531 -15.53 11.66 -4.19
C LEU A 531 -16.01 10.88 -2.95
N VAL A 532 -16.42 9.62 -3.13
CA VAL A 532 -16.84 8.73 -2.04
C VAL A 532 -15.71 8.53 -1.02
N TRP A 533 -14.47 8.33 -1.49
CA TRP A 533 -13.27 8.26 -0.65
C TRP A 533 -13.14 9.54 0.17
N LYS A 534 -13.23 10.71 -0.47
CA LYS A 534 -13.14 12.01 0.22
C LYS A 534 -14.22 12.15 1.32
N ILE A 535 -15.41 11.63 1.10
CA ILE A 535 -16.49 11.62 2.09
C ILE A 535 -16.17 10.67 3.25
N ALA A 536 -15.78 9.43 2.95
CA ALA A 536 -15.47 8.44 3.97
C ALA A 536 -14.29 8.88 4.87
N TYR A 537 -13.20 9.36 4.28
CA TYR A 537 -11.95 9.60 5.03
C TYR A 537 -11.94 10.92 5.80
N TYR A 538 -12.74 11.88 5.37
CA TYR A 538 -12.73 13.23 5.93
C TYR A 538 -14.11 13.66 6.42
N GLY A 539 -15.15 13.41 5.61
CA GLY A 539 -16.51 13.85 5.90
C GLY A 539 -17.14 13.13 7.09
N LEU A 540 -17.00 11.80 7.18
CA LEU A 540 -17.61 11.01 8.26
C LEU A 540 -17.00 11.32 9.63
N SER A 541 -15.68 11.40 9.75
CA SER A 541 -15.03 11.77 11.01
C SER A 541 -15.43 13.16 11.48
N ALA A 542 -15.51 14.13 10.56
CA ALA A 542 -16.02 15.47 10.85
C ALA A 542 -17.51 15.46 11.27
N ALA A 543 -18.35 14.70 10.57
CA ALA A 543 -19.76 14.55 10.90
C ALA A 543 -19.96 13.93 12.29
N GLY A 544 -19.20 12.89 12.63
CA GLY A 544 -19.24 12.24 13.94
C GLY A 544 -18.93 13.22 15.08
N VAL A 545 -17.88 14.04 14.94
CA VAL A 545 -17.56 15.09 15.93
C VAL A 545 -18.70 16.12 16.06
N ILE A 546 -19.30 16.54 14.95
CA ILE A 546 -20.43 17.48 14.99
C ILE A 546 -21.63 16.83 15.71
N CYS A 547 -21.94 15.57 15.44
CA CYS A 547 -23.03 14.84 16.09
C CYS A 547 -22.82 14.76 17.61
N LEU A 548 -21.60 14.40 18.06
CA LEU A 548 -21.27 14.33 19.48
C LEU A 548 -21.33 15.70 20.16
N TRP A 549 -20.84 16.74 19.50
CA TRP A 549 -20.97 18.11 19.98
C TRP A 549 -22.44 18.56 20.11
N LEU A 550 -23.29 18.21 19.14
CA LEU A 550 -24.73 18.49 19.22
C LEU A 550 -25.37 17.77 20.41
N LEU A 551 -25.05 16.49 20.63
CA LEU A 551 -25.55 15.70 21.76
C LEU A 551 -25.12 16.26 23.12
N ASN A 552 -23.84 16.55 23.32
CA ASN A 552 -23.32 17.06 24.60
C ASN A 552 -23.95 18.42 24.97
N ARG A 553 -24.22 19.27 23.96
CA ARG A 553 -24.91 20.54 24.18
C ARG A 553 -26.36 20.41 24.64
N MET A 554 -27.03 19.29 24.34
CA MET A 554 -28.39 19.05 24.84
C MET A 554 -28.37 18.64 26.32
N SER A 555 -27.33 17.93 26.74
CA SER A 555 -27.11 17.52 28.13
C SER A 555 -26.66 18.68 29.03
N THR A 556 -26.03 19.72 28.47
CA THR A 556 -25.44 20.83 29.23
C THR A 556 -26.18 22.16 29.01
N THR A 557 -26.85 22.66 30.04
CA THR A 557 -27.51 23.97 30.01
C THR A 557 -26.45 25.08 30.12
N ARG A 558 -25.99 25.57 28.97
CA ARG A 558 -25.18 26.80 28.70
C ARG A 558 -23.88 26.44 27.98
N HIS A 559 -23.66 27.04 26.81
CA HIS A 559 -22.50 27.89 26.47
C HIS A 559 -22.74 28.54 25.10
N SER A 560 -22.53 29.86 25.02
CA SER A 560 -22.54 30.60 23.75
C SER A 560 -21.30 30.24 22.93
N THR A 561 -21.48 29.55 21.82
CA THR A 561 -20.45 29.32 20.82
C THR A 561 -20.74 30.18 19.59
N HIS A 562 -19.69 30.73 18.97
CA HIS A 562 -19.78 31.45 17.68
C HIS A 562 -20.03 30.50 16.48
N ILE A 563 -20.20 29.21 16.72
CA ILE A 563 -20.39 28.19 15.70
C ILE A 563 -21.87 28.18 15.28
N ASN A 564 -22.12 28.41 13.99
CA ASN A 564 -23.47 28.44 13.45
C ASN A 564 -24.06 27.00 13.39
N ILE A 565 -24.90 26.67 14.37
CA ILE A 565 -25.58 25.38 14.50
C ILE A 565 -26.42 25.07 13.25
N SER A 566 -27.17 26.06 12.77
CA SER A 566 -28.03 25.89 11.60
C SER A 566 -27.22 25.48 10.38
N LYS A 567 -26.02 26.06 10.20
CA LYS A 567 -25.10 25.67 9.13
C LYS A 567 -24.59 24.23 9.29
N ALA A 568 -24.22 23.83 10.50
CA ALA A 568 -23.76 22.47 10.78
C ALA A 568 -24.85 21.43 10.50
N VAL A 569 -26.07 21.67 11.00
CA VAL A 569 -27.25 20.81 10.76
C VAL A 569 -27.61 20.78 9.28
N GLN A 570 -27.54 21.92 8.57
CA GLN A 570 -27.78 21.97 7.13
C GLN A 570 -26.77 21.11 6.36
N HIS A 571 -25.47 21.22 6.69
CA HIS A 571 -24.46 20.41 6.02
C HIS A 571 -24.66 18.90 6.26
N LEU A 572 -25.00 18.51 7.49
CA LEU A 572 -25.35 17.11 7.82
C LEU A 572 -26.59 16.65 7.04
N GLY A 573 -27.63 17.49 6.95
CA GLY A 573 -28.83 17.17 6.18
C GLY A 573 -28.57 17.00 4.69
N VAL A 574 -27.69 17.82 4.08
CA VAL A 574 -27.27 17.62 2.68
C VAL A 574 -26.54 16.29 2.51
N LEU A 575 -25.65 15.94 3.44
CA LEU A 575 -24.93 14.66 3.40
C LEU A 575 -25.91 13.47 3.44
N VAL A 576 -26.87 13.47 4.37
CA VAL A 576 -27.92 12.45 4.48
C VAL A 576 -28.75 12.38 3.19
N THR A 577 -29.25 13.53 2.72
CA THR A 577 -30.10 13.58 1.52
C THR A 577 -29.40 12.98 0.30
N GLU A 578 -28.12 13.31 0.09
CA GLU A 578 -27.36 12.83 -1.07
C GLU A 578 -27.05 11.33 -0.99
N MET A 579 -26.93 10.78 0.22
CA MET A 579 -26.75 9.34 0.45
C MET A 579 -28.06 8.56 0.28
N GLU A 580 -29.17 9.06 0.83
CA GLU A 580 -30.49 8.39 0.77
C GLU A 580 -31.13 8.45 -0.62
N THR A 581 -30.92 9.54 -1.36
CA THR A 581 -31.42 9.67 -2.74
C THR A 581 -30.74 8.70 -3.72
N GLY A 582 -29.66 8.03 -3.31
CA GLY A 582 -28.93 7.07 -4.14
C GLY A 582 -28.16 7.70 -5.31
N ILE A 583 -28.05 9.03 -5.34
CA ILE A 583 -27.34 9.76 -6.41
C ILE A 583 -25.83 9.75 -6.14
N LEU A 584 -25.43 9.78 -4.87
CA LEU A 584 -24.01 9.75 -4.49
C LEU A 584 -23.45 8.33 -4.39
N VAL A 585 -24.19 7.41 -3.75
CA VAL A 585 -23.82 6.00 -3.55
C VAL A 585 -25.06 5.13 -3.67
N ARG A 586 -24.98 4.05 -4.44
CA ARG A 586 -26.06 3.08 -4.63
C ARG A 586 -25.89 1.88 -3.71
N THR A 587 -26.96 1.12 -3.50
CA THR A 587 -27.01 -0.03 -2.59
C THR A 587 -25.96 -1.12 -2.87
N ASP A 588 -25.52 -1.23 -4.11
CA ASP A 588 -24.55 -2.21 -4.59
C ASP A 588 -23.13 -1.65 -4.74
N ASP A 589 -22.91 -0.38 -4.42
CA ASP A 589 -21.59 0.23 -4.39
C ASP A 589 -20.84 -0.20 -3.10
N PRO A 590 -19.52 -0.38 -3.17
CA PRO A 590 -18.78 -1.08 -2.13
C PRO A 590 -18.72 -0.34 -0.78
N ASN A 591 -18.76 1.00 -0.80
CA ASN A 591 -18.76 1.83 0.41
C ASN A 591 -20.19 2.15 0.92
N TYR A 592 -21.24 1.57 0.31
CA TYR A 592 -22.64 1.88 0.66
C TYR A 592 -22.96 1.60 2.12
N ARG A 593 -22.57 0.44 2.66
CA ARG A 593 -22.94 0.06 4.04
C ARG A 593 -22.46 1.07 5.08
N LEU A 594 -21.21 1.51 4.97
CA LEU A 594 -20.62 2.52 5.84
C LEU A 594 -21.41 3.82 5.79
N LEU A 595 -21.65 4.33 4.58
CA LEU A 595 -22.31 5.63 4.37
C LEU A 595 -23.79 5.58 4.72
N ALA A 596 -24.48 4.46 4.46
CA ALA A 596 -25.86 4.25 4.85
C ALA A 596 -26.03 4.20 6.37
N SER A 597 -25.14 3.49 7.08
CA SER A 597 -25.15 3.44 8.55
C SER A 597 -24.94 4.84 9.14
N ALA A 598 -23.93 5.58 8.65
CA ALA A 598 -23.70 6.95 9.08
C ALA A 598 -24.91 7.86 8.81
N SER A 599 -25.53 7.74 7.62
CA SER A 599 -26.71 8.53 7.25
C SER A 599 -27.88 8.31 8.19
N GLN A 600 -28.20 7.05 8.49
CA GLN A 600 -29.31 6.69 9.38
C GLN A 600 -29.13 7.28 10.79
N THR A 601 -27.91 7.20 11.32
CA THR A 601 -27.59 7.77 12.64
C THR A 601 -27.68 9.29 12.63
N ILE A 602 -27.16 9.95 11.58
CA ILE A 602 -27.24 11.41 11.43
C ILE A 602 -28.69 11.87 11.26
N ASP A 603 -29.49 11.20 10.43
CA ASP A 603 -30.89 11.53 10.20
C ASP A 603 -31.72 11.42 11.49
N SER A 604 -31.52 10.33 12.23
CA SER A 604 -32.16 10.13 13.53
C SER A 604 -31.86 11.27 14.50
N LEU A 605 -30.61 11.74 14.53
CA LEU A 605 -30.22 12.89 15.33
C LEU A 605 -30.91 14.19 14.86
N ILE A 606 -30.87 14.49 13.55
CA ILE A 606 -31.49 15.68 12.98
C ILE A 606 -32.99 15.70 13.26
N SER A 607 -33.67 14.58 13.02
CA SER A 607 -35.11 14.43 13.27
C SER A 607 -35.48 14.72 14.72
N ARG A 608 -34.70 14.19 15.69
CA ARG A 608 -34.93 14.49 17.12
C ARG A 608 -34.62 15.93 17.49
N LEU A 609 -33.61 16.55 16.89
CA LEU A 609 -33.30 17.98 17.07
C LEU A 609 -34.46 18.87 16.59
N LEU A 610 -35.08 18.52 15.47
CA LEU A 610 -36.23 19.24 14.92
C LEU A 610 -37.51 19.03 15.75
N MET A 611 -37.70 17.84 16.34
CA MET A 611 -38.85 17.53 17.20
C MET A 611 -38.75 18.13 18.61
N GLY A 612 -37.65 18.76 18.99
CA GLY A 612 -37.52 19.51 20.24
C GLY A 612 -37.52 18.65 21.52
N GLY A 613 -37.06 17.40 21.44
CA GLY A 613 -37.08 16.45 22.55
C GLY A 613 -36.25 16.89 23.75
N ILE A 614 -36.84 17.66 24.67
CA ILE A 614 -36.35 17.84 26.04
C ILE A 614 -36.63 16.52 26.76
N PRO A 615 -35.65 15.85 27.38
CA PRO A 615 -35.95 14.78 28.33
C PRO A 615 -36.67 15.43 29.51
N SER A 616 -37.96 15.13 29.67
CA SER A 616 -38.69 15.43 30.89
C SER A 616 -38.02 14.67 32.03
N GLN A 617 -37.17 15.31 32.84
CA GLN A 617 -36.77 14.73 34.11
C GLN A 617 -38.05 14.49 34.94
N PRO A 618 -38.30 13.28 35.46
CA PRO A 618 -39.40 13.09 36.39
C PRO A 618 -39.14 13.98 37.61
N THR A 619 -40.08 14.87 37.92
CA THR A 619 -40.03 15.72 39.11
C THR A 619 -40.05 14.85 40.36
N ILE A 620 -38.86 14.59 40.92
CA ILE A 620 -38.71 13.90 42.20
C ILE A 620 -39.10 14.87 43.35
N PRO A 621 -40.00 14.48 44.27
CA PRO A 621 -40.38 15.30 45.42
C PRO A 621 -39.18 15.64 46.31
N PRO A 622 -39.18 16.79 47.00
CA PRO A 622 -38.01 17.30 47.75
C PRO A 622 -37.49 16.36 48.84
N ALA A 623 -38.28 15.40 49.31
CA ALA A 623 -37.87 14.40 50.30
C ALA A 623 -36.90 13.33 49.74
N ALA A 624 -36.91 13.06 48.43
CA ALA A 624 -36.05 12.05 47.81
C ALA A 624 -34.71 12.61 47.28
N ARG A 625 -34.49 13.94 47.36
CA ARG A 625 -33.21 14.57 46.98
C ARG A 625 -32.06 14.21 47.91
N PHE A 626 -32.33 13.94 49.19
CA PHE A 626 -31.29 13.59 50.15
C PHE A 626 -30.79 12.14 49.94
N VAL A 627 -31.69 11.21 49.61
CA VAL A 627 -31.36 9.80 49.36
C VAL A 627 -30.72 9.61 47.98
N SER A 628 -31.17 10.34 46.95
CA SER A 628 -30.52 10.35 45.62
C SER A 628 -29.10 10.93 45.65
N SER A 629 -28.80 11.90 46.52
CA SER A 629 -27.44 12.45 46.61
C SER A 629 -26.41 11.50 47.26
N ILE A 630 -26.88 10.54 48.06
CA ILE A 630 -26.03 9.55 48.74
C ILE A 630 -25.91 8.25 47.93
N LEU A 631 -26.90 7.92 47.09
CA LEU A 631 -26.83 6.77 46.17
C LEU A 631 -26.21 7.12 44.81
N ASN A 632 -26.21 8.38 44.38
CA ASN A 632 -25.56 8.81 43.13
C ASN A 632 -24.04 9.03 43.27
N SER A 633 -23.43 8.74 44.44
CA SER A 633 -21.97 8.74 44.58
C SER A 633 -21.31 7.45 44.11
N GLU A 634 -22.08 6.41 43.79
CA GLU A 634 -21.59 5.16 43.22
C GLU A 634 -22.38 4.87 41.93
N GLU A 635 -21.68 4.96 40.79
CA GLU A 635 -22.10 4.44 39.46
C GLU A 635 -23.32 5.10 38.80
N GLN A 636 -23.23 6.40 38.48
CA GLN A 636 -23.82 6.88 37.23
C GLN A 636 -22.77 6.67 36.14
N GLU A 637 -22.84 5.52 35.45
CA GLU A 637 -22.10 5.30 34.19
C GLU A 637 -22.51 6.39 33.20
N THR A 638 -21.74 7.49 33.19
CA THR A 638 -21.77 8.47 32.11
C THR A 638 -21.45 7.71 30.84
N TRP A 639 -22.34 7.77 29.84
CA TRP A 639 -22.07 7.24 28.51
C TRP A 639 -20.76 7.87 28.02
N ASN A 640 -19.67 7.13 28.14
CA ASN A 640 -18.35 7.58 27.76
C ASN A 640 -18.08 7.05 26.36
N GLY A 641 -18.78 7.60 25.36
CA GLY A 641 -18.59 7.28 23.94
C GLY A 641 -17.17 7.53 23.40
N TRP A 642 -16.24 7.93 24.26
CA TRP A 642 -14.84 8.20 23.98
C TRP A 642 -13.85 7.36 24.83
N GLU A 643 -14.29 6.68 25.91
CA GLU A 643 -13.35 5.92 26.78
C GLU A 643 -12.85 4.61 26.16
N SER A 644 -13.55 4.10 25.13
CA SER A 644 -13.19 2.87 24.42
C SER A 644 -12.55 3.09 23.05
N HIS A 645 -12.45 4.33 22.56
CA HIS A 645 -12.08 4.58 21.17
C HIS A 645 -10.75 5.32 21.09
N SER A 646 -9.67 4.54 20.93
CA SER A 646 -8.49 5.07 20.30
C SER A 646 -8.90 5.60 18.92
N LEU A 647 -8.17 6.57 18.34
CA LEU A 647 -8.45 7.07 16.98
C LEU A 647 -8.49 5.94 15.92
N GLN A 648 -8.01 4.75 16.31
CA GLN A 648 -8.00 3.51 15.55
C GLN A 648 -9.33 2.74 15.55
N ASP A 649 -10.33 3.16 16.34
CA ASP A 649 -11.60 2.44 16.49
C ASP A 649 -12.81 3.24 15.96
N PHE A 650 -12.56 4.30 15.20
CA PHE A 650 -13.56 5.35 14.92
C PHE A 650 -14.67 4.98 13.92
N GLU A 651 -14.65 3.81 13.27
CA GLU A 651 -15.52 3.60 12.10
C GLU A 651 -16.50 2.44 12.15
N VAL A 652 -16.07 1.20 12.42
CA VAL A 652 -16.98 0.05 12.23
C VAL A 652 -18.07 0.02 13.31
N ASP A 653 -17.70 0.27 14.56
CA ASP A 653 -18.65 0.23 15.68
C ASP A 653 -19.12 1.63 16.09
N PHE A 654 -18.45 2.71 15.65
CA PHE A 654 -18.79 4.08 16.07
C PHE A 654 -20.23 4.46 15.72
N TRP A 655 -20.64 4.29 14.46
CA TRP A 655 -21.98 4.70 14.03
C TRP A 655 -23.07 3.84 14.64
N GLY A 656 -22.78 2.56 14.92
CA GLY A 656 -23.63 1.65 15.69
C GLY A 656 -23.75 2.08 17.14
N ASN A 657 -22.63 2.29 17.83
CA ASN A 657 -22.57 2.76 19.22
C ASN A 657 -23.25 4.12 19.39
N LEU A 658 -23.06 5.02 18.43
CA LEU A 658 -23.72 6.32 18.42
C LEU A 658 -25.23 6.16 18.22
N ALA A 659 -25.69 5.26 17.34
CA ALA A 659 -27.11 4.97 17.14
C ALA A 659 -27.76 4.42 18.42
N GLU A 660 -27.01 3.71 19.26
CA GLU A 660 -27.47 3.19 20.55
C GLU A 660 -27.58 4.25 21.67
N HIS A 661 -27.07 5.48 21.43
CA HIS A 661 -27.10 6.54 22.41
C HIS A 661 -28.54 6.77 22.97
N PRO A 662 -28.75 6.90 24.30
CA PRO A 662 -30.08 6.98 24.90
C PRO A 662 -31.00 8.07 24.31
N PHE A 663 -30.41 9.19 23.90
CA PHE A 663 -31.14 10.25 23.21
C PHE A 663 -31.73 9.80 21.87
N LEU A 664 -31.07 8.88 21.15
CA LEU A 664 -31.49 8.34 19.86
C LEU A 664 -32.38 7.09 19.98
N THR A 665 -32.22 6.28 21.04
CA THR A 665 -32.96 5.00 21.23
C THR A 665 -34.26 5.12 22.01
N ASN A 666 -34.45 6.16 22.85
CA ASN A 666 -35.69 6.33 23.61
C ASN A 666 -36.90 6.58 22.70
N LEU A 667 -37.56 5.50 22.27
CA LEU A 667 -38.81 5.47 21.51
C LEU A 667 -39.93 4.71 22.26
N GLU A 668 -39.65 4.13 23.43
CA GLU A 668 -40.61 3.33 24.17
C GLU A 668 -40.83 3.91 25.57
N THR A 669 -41.82 4.79 25.72
CA THR A 669 -42.70 4.99 26.92
C THR A 669 -43.45 6.33 26.83
N ILE A 670 -44.20 6.55 25.76
CA ILE A 670 -45.37 7.43 25.84
C ILE A 670 -46.51 6.72 25.11
N SER A 671 -47.13 5.78 25.82
CA SER A 671 -48.46 5.25 25.51
C SER A 671 -49.53 6.28 25.87
#